data_AF-A0A7X7A5C8-F1
#
_entry.id   AF-A0A7X7A5C8-F1
#
_cell.length_a   1.000
_cell.length_b   1.000
_cell.length_c   1.000
_cell.angle_alpha   90.00
_cell.angle_beta   90.00
_cell.angle_gamma   90.00
#
_symmetry.space_group_name_H-M   'P 1'
#
loop_
_entity.id
_entity.type
_entity.pdbx_description
1 polymer ?
#
loop_
_entity_poly.entity_id
_entity_poly.type
_entity_poly.pdbx_seq_one_letter_code
_entity_poly.pdbx_strand_id
1 'polypeptide(L)'
;MIKHCAALLFFLSIVGADAQSWHHPLYLGNGELWRQRIPVTIYNEMERDAAGEPVVLHVGKGDGEADLAGVPVSQIRLCNAAGQELLFAVTSPAGSLVTRGSVPAGSTLTLPAECPARGTAHYYLYFDNPVAWAVPDFLNAAAGVRNGSVEEGTGDTPAHWIHDRQDPEHQLFWTTENPRSGKRCLKTVVAEGAEPTWIATRQRDIHIIGGAKYVMRAWVKAENVRGHAGWYIHVGNAQNPMMIAPMLSGGEGTYDWREVTAEFTAPPEANRASLGTVLRGTGTAWFDDVSLECTEKPRLLARAGKPERLSLRRAGADAKWFDENPRDDIIWSHRVPIRVRNFSDEARDAHLAYVDLSGLMARLRGKIRPEAIRVTDGDRVVPHCLLGQGVLIEGDIPARTERTYFIYLSADPRIRPGTTASYEALLDGPRNLARNASFEQGTALPDEWPGGAESESPAGTRMGLDEAGLFGKRCVRMQIPHDSKLAWTGWRQDVPVKPRRTYLYAAWLKTRDIRNGSVQLHAHYRNMAGEHCESQKFAATGPALTGTNDWTSLSGLFTMPDDIANFQLHLTMLASGTVWHDGVLLAEVTPAETGALEAREAPITTRLAIWPVNPLVKVFQEDVPPRVPAQVRVSAARNEKEPLQLAVRGPAAIQGIRIEVTPPAHRTGARLPAPEVAVVGYVPVDHKTSYYSSNTPEWHRKFPTSTGASDGWVGMWPDPLLPRDAFDLEPNKTQPFWITFSVPKNAAPGDYTGEVRLVAGGKRIATVPYTVHVWSFTLPDEAHVGAIYDVRRGPMWTTPGKSADEERREFWKFMAERRLCPDRILPNPVIRYENGRVITDFTEYDKAADYYFNVLKLPTSYMPSHFTLFGWGHPPAEKFGEKPYEGNYPYEGVDRRKLRPEYKRAYQACLKAYWEHVKAKGWHKKLVLYISDEPYYSRPEIIAQMQALCEMIREVDPEIPIYCSTWHHVPEWDGYLSLWGIGHYGIVKPEKIAELRQAGTRVRWTTDGQMCTDTPYLAVERLLPHYCFHYDVEAYEFWGIDWLTYNPYQFGWHSYIRQSGEPGKTTWVRYPNGDGFLAYPGHLIGVDGPVTSVRLEQAREGVEDYEYLNLLRQLVAKAGPRAKGLDAAKKALEKARALVSIPNAGGRYSTKILPDPDALLAAREAVAKAIEGLAR
;
A
#
# COMPACT_ATOMS: atom_id res chain seq x y z
N MET A 1 53.13 49.89 -27.04
CA MET A 1 54.12 49.04 -27.73
C MET A 1 54.81 48.17 -26.68
N ILE A 2 54.74 46.85 -26.88
CA ILE A 2 55.66 45.81 -26.36
C ILE A 2 55.57 45.43 -24.87
N LYS A 3 55.20 44.15 -24.69
CA LYS A 3 55.42 43.21 -23.55
C LYS A 3 54.67 43.50 -22.24
N HIS A 4 53.71 42.61 -21.93
CA HIS A 4 53.56 41.83 -20.68
C HIS A 4 52.15 41.19 -20.70
N CYS A 5 52.06 39.91 -21.07
CA CYS A 5 51.00 38.96 -20.66
C CYS A 5 51.24 37.62 -21.37
N ALA A 6 52.13 36.81 -20.82
CA ALA A 6 52.21 35.38 -21.07
C ALA A 6 51.76 34.70 -19.77
N ALA A 7 50.50 34.30 -19.69
CA ALA A 7 49.94 33.30 -18.76
C ALA A 7 48.40 33.35 -18.81
N LEU A 8 47.80 32.83 -19.87
CA LEU A 8 46.38 32.41 -19.88
C LEU A 8 46.16 31.46 -21.08
N LEU A 9 46.88 30.35 -21.06
CA LEU A 9 46.46 29.14 -21.75
C LEU A 9 45.32 28.56 -20.91
N PHE A 10 44.09 28.89 -21.31
CA PHE A 10 42.88 28.25 -20.80
C PHE A 10 43.00 26.74 -21.04
N PHE A 11 42.95 25.99 -19.94
CA PHE A 11 42.68 24.57 -19.93
C PHE A 11 41.35 24.33 -20.66
N LEU A 12 41.44 23.88 -21.91
CA LEU A 12 40.43 23.04 -22.53
C LEU A 12 40.49 21.70 -21.79
N SER A 13 39.81 21.64 -20.64
CA SER A 13 39.43 20.38 -20.02
C SER A 13 38.48 19.70 -20.99
N ILE A 14 39.04 18.84 -21.85
CA ILE A 14 38.32 17.71 -22.41
C ILE A 14 37.87 16.92 -21.19
N VAL A 15 36.66 17.20 -20.71
CA VAL A 15 35.89 16.27 -19.89
C VAL A 15 35.71 15.08 -20.82
N GLY A 16 36.61 14.09 -20.68
CA GLY A 16 36.35 12.77 -21.23
C GLY A 16 34.95 12.39 -20.79
N ALA A 17 34.13 11.94 -21.73
CA ALA A 17 32.84 11.35 -21.41
C ALA A 17 33.11 10.17 -20.48
N ASP A 18 33.08 10.43 -19.17
CA ASP A 18 33.02 9.39 -18.15
C ASP A 18 31.82 8.55 -18.53
N ALA A 19 32.05 7.27 -18.79
CA ALA A 19 30.98 6.33 -19.07
C ALA A 19 29.98 6.42 -17.90
N GLN A 20 28.82 7.02 -18.16
CA GLN A 20 27.84 7.32 -17.12
C GLN A 20 27.49 6.04 -16.35
N SER A 21 27.53 6.12 -15.02
CA SER A 21 27.45 4.96 -14.13
C SER A 21 26.20 4.12 -14.39
N TRP A 22 26.31 2.80 -14.19
CA TRP A 22 25.17 1.89 -14.32
C TRP A 22 24.17 2.16 -13.18
N HIS A 23 22.97 2.66 -13.49
CA HIS A 23 21.94 2.90 -12.49
C HIS A 23 21.44 1.59 -11.90
N HIS A 24 21.60 1.42 -10.58
CA HIS A 24 21.14 0.26 -9.82
C HIS A 24 20.97 0.65 -8.34
N PRO A 25 19.93 0.14 -7.65
CA PRO A 25 18.85 -0.70 -8.17
C PRO A 25 17.84 0.11 -8.99
N LEU A 26 17.13 -0.58 -9.90
CA LEU A 26 15.89 -0.07 -10.49
C LEU A 26 14.69 -0.81 -9.88
N TYR A 27 13.58 -0.09 -9.74
CA TYR A 27 12.34 -0.53 -9.14
C TYR A 27 11.83 -1.83 -9.77
N LEU A 28 11.26 -2.70 -8.93
CA LEU A 28 10.77 -4.03 -9.31
C LEU A 28 11.84 -4.96 -9.92
N GLY A 29 13.12 -4.70 -9.66
CA GLY A 29 14.24 -5.56 -10.08
C GLY A 29 14.36 -6.88 -9.30
N ASN A 30 13.58 -7.06 -8.23
CA ASN A 30 13.54 -8.28 -7.40
C ASN A 30 14.94 -8.76 -6.96
N GLY A 31 15.79 -7.82 -6.56
CA GLY A 31 17.16 -8.04 -6.08
C GLY A 31 18.20 -8.41 -7.14
N GLU A 32 17.83 -8.44 -8.42
CA GLU A 32 18.72 -8.88 -9.50
C GLU A 32 19.10 -7.76 -10.46
N LEU A 33 20.20 -7.97 -11.20
CA LEU A 33 20.79 -6.98 -12.09
C LEU A 33 20.03 -6.85 -13.40
N TRP A 34 19.93 -5.61 -13.86
CA TRP A 34 19.66 -5.27 -15.24
C TRP A 34 20.97 -5.40 -16.01
N ARG A 35 21.11 -6.44 -16.83
CA ARG A 35 22.40 -6.82 -17.43
C ARG A 35 22.70 -6.09 -18.72
N GLN A 36 21.71 -5.47 -19.33
CA GLN A 36 21.85 -4.71 -20.57
C GLN A 36 21.11 -3.38 -20.48
N ARG A 37 21.60 -2.38 -21.24
CA ARG A 37 20.89 -1.11 -21.44
C ARG A 37 21.06 -0.61 -22.87
N ILE A 38 20.12 0.16 -23.38
CA ILE A 38 20.24 0.90 -24.64
C ILE A 38 20.26 2.39 -24.30
N PRO A 39 21.33 3.14 -24.61
CA PRO A 39 21.31 4.60 -24.50
C PRO A 39 20.34 5.17 -25.55
N VAL A 40 19.54 6.15 -25.16
CA VAL A 40 18.58 6.84 -26.04
C VAL A 40 18.85 8.33 -25.95
N THR A 41 19.02 8.97 -27.10
CA THR A 41 19.16 10.43 -27.18
C THR A 41 17.87 11.05 -27.68
N ILE A 42 17.35 12.01 -26.92
CA ILE A 42 16.22 12.85 -27.30
C ILE A 42 16.76 14.16 -27.85
N TYR A 43 16.25 14.58 -29.01
CA TYR A 43 16.58 15.85 -29.65
C TYR A 43 15.34 16.73 -29.68
N ASN A 44 15.46 17.95 -29.16
CA ASN A 44 14.39 18.94 -29.16
C ASN A 44 14.75 20.11 -30.09
N GLU A 45 14.12 20.18 -31.26
CA GLU A 45 14.25 21.28 -32.22
C GLU A 45 13.19 22.38 -32.01
N MET A 46 12.39 22.32 -30.94
CA MET A 46 11.44 23.37 -30.60
C MET A 46 12.14 24.55 -29.92
N GLU A 47 11.50 25.72 -29.97
CA GLU A 47 11.95 26.94 -29.25
C GLU A 47 11.56 26.95 -27.76
N ARG A 48 11.05 25.83 -27.25
CA ARG A 48 10.62 25.66 -25.87
C ARG A 48 11.05 24.29 -25.35
N ASP A 49 11.13 24.18 -24.04
CA ASP A 49 11.43 22.91 -23.39
C ASP A 49 10.32 21.89 -23.66
N ALA A 50 10.72 20.64 -23.88
CA ALA A 50 9.86 19.48 -23.79
C ALA A 50 9.76 19.07 -22.32
N ALA A 51 8.55 19.00 -21.79
CA ALA A 51 8.27 18.67 -20.38
C ALA A 51 7.24 17.54 -20.31
N GLY A 52 7.70 16.31 -20.53
CA GLY A 52 6.87 15.11 -20.55
C GLY A 52 6.18 14.84 -21.89
N GLU A 53 6.53 15.54 -22.96
CA GLU A 53 5.90 15.37 -24.27
C GLU A 53 6.25 13.99 -24.87
N PRO A 54 5.25 13.21 -25.35
CA PRO A 54 5.51 11.88 -25.85
C PRO A 54 6.33 11.92 -27.15
N VAL A 55 7.40 11.14 -27.18
CA VAL A 55 8.24 10.91 -28.36
C VAL A 55 8.29 9.42 -28.67
N VAL A 56 8.25 9.09 -29.97
CA VAL A 56 8.21 7.71 -30.46
C VAL A 56 9.62 7.21 -30.78
N LEU A 57 9.92 5.98 -30.36
CA LEU A 57 11.13 5.24 -30.68
C LEU A 57 10.75 3.89 -31.29
N HIS A 58 11.27 3.56 -32.47
CA HIS A 58 10.97 2.29 -33.14
C HIS A 58 11.75 1.12 -32.53
N VAL A 59 11.12 -0.05 -32.45
CA VAL A 59 11.74 -1.31 -32.01
C VAL A 59 12.23 -2.09 -33.22
N GLY A 60 13.53 -2.31 -33.29
CA GLY A 60 14.18 -3.01 -34.39
C GLY A 60 15.69 -2.97 -34.28
N LYS A 61 16.38 -3.34 -35.36
CA LYS A 61 17.85 -3.42 -35.43
C LYS A 61 18.46 -2.40 -36.40
N GLY A 62 17.63 -1.52 -36.97
CA GLY A 62 18.05 -0.43 -37.83
C GLY A 62 18.78 0.68 -37.06
N ASP A 63 19.40 1.60 -37.79
CA ASP A 63 20.09 2.74 -37.21
C ASP A 63 19.12 3.66 -36.46
N GLY A 64 19.34 3.89 -35.16
CA GLY A 64 18.45 4.67 -34.31
C GLY A 64 17.26 3.90 -33.70
N GLU A 65 17.11 2.60 -33.98
CA GLU A 65 16.05 1.74 -33.43
C GLU A 65 16.51 0.99 -32.17
N ALA A 66 15.56 0.69 -31.27
CA ALA A 66 15.84 -0.06 -30.04
C ALA A 66 15.73 -1.57 -30.26
N ASP A 67 16.83 -2.31 -30.05
CA ASP A 67 16.85 -3.78 -30.15
C ASP A 67 16.19 -4.45 -28.93
N LEU A 68 14.86 -4.35 -28.86
CA LEU A 68 14.02 -4.88 -27.77
C LEU A 68 13.02 -5.95 -28.23
N ALA A 69 13.01 -6.32 -29.52
CA ALA A 69 12.10 -7.35 -30.02
C ALA A 69 12.33 -8.68 -29.29
N GLY A 70 11.26 -9.28 -28.77
CA GLY A 70 11.31 -10.52 -27.98
C GLY A 70 11.57 -10.33 -26.48
N VAL A 71 12.05 -9.15 -26.06
CA VAL A 71 12.28 -8.85 -24.63
C VAL A 71 10.93 -8.80 -23.91
N PRO A 72 10.75 -9.48 -22.76
CA PRO A 72 9.52 -9.36 -21.98
C PRO A 72 9.32 -7.93 -21.47
N VAL A 73 8.11 -7.38 -21.61
CA VAL A 73 7.79 -6.02 -21.15
C VAL A 73 8.04 -5.83 -19.65
N SER A 74 7.87 -6.88 -18.85
CA SER A 74 8.21 -6.88 -17.42
C SER A 74 9.69 -6.60 -17.14
N GLN A 75 10.56 -6.88 -18.11
CA GLN A 75 12.00 -6.67 -18.05
C GLN A 75 12.44 -5.39 -18.79
N ILE A 76 11.60 -4.36 -18.89
CA ILE A 76 12.02 -3.06 -19.43
C ILE A 76 11.87 -1.99 -18.36
N ARG A 77 12.91 -1.18 -18.15
CA ARG A 77 12.86 0.06 -17.36
C ARG A 77 13.44 1.20 -18.18
N LEU A 78 12.89 2.40 -17.99
CA LEU A 78 13.36 3.62 -18.62
C LEU A 78 13.81 4.57 -17.51
N CYS A 79 15.03 5.09 -17.60
CA CYS A 79 15.46 6.17 -16.71
C CYS A 79 16.16 7.28 -17.49
N ASN A 80 16.13 8.49 -16.93
CA ASN A 80 16.94 9.59 -17.44
C ASN A 80 18.41 9.46 -16.99
N ALA A 81 19.25 10.39 -17.43
CA ALA A 81 20.66 10.50 -17.06
C ALA A 81 20.92 10.57 -15.54
N ALA A 82 19.97 11.10 -14.76
CA ALA A 82 20.07 11.15 -13.30
C ALA A 82 19.65 9.83 -12.62
N GLY A 83 19.20 8.83 -13.40
CA GLY A 83 18.68 7.57 -12.87
C GLY A 83 17.23 7.65 -12.38
N GLN A 84 16.51 8.74 -12.64
CA GLN A 84 15.08 8.83 -12.31
C GLN A 84 14.27 7.99 -13.28
N GLU A 85 13.43 7.11 -12.76
CA GLU A 85 12.61 6.23 -13.59
C GLU A 85 11.39 6.94 -14.19
N LEU A 86 11.19 6.71 -15.48
CA LEU A 86 10.11 7.27 -16.27
C LEU A 86 9.12 6.17 -16.66
N LEU A 87 7.86 6.56 -16.88
CA LEU A 87 6.88 5.69 -17.51
C LEU A 87 7.20 5.53 -19.00
N PHE A 88 6.76 4.43 -19.59
CA PHE A 88 6.84 4.19 -21.03
C PHE A 88 5.60 3.42 -21.47
N ALA A 89 5.32 3.41 -22.77
CA ALA A 89 4.32 2.54 -23.37
C ALA A 89 4.93 1.76 -24.53
N VAL A 90 4.47 0.52 -24.74
CA VAL A 90 4.84 -0.30 -25.90
C VAL A 90 3.59 -0.51 -26.72
N THR A 91 3.62 -0.12 -27.99
CA THR A 91 2.51 -0.30 -28.92
C THR A 91 2.91 -1.34 -29.97
N SER A 92 2.09 -2.37 -30.15
CA SER A 92 2.30 -3.42 -31.15
C SER A 92 2.23 -2.82 -32.57
N PRO A 93 2.73 -3.52 -33.61
CA PRO A 93 2.50 -3.12 -35.00
C PRO A 93 1.01 -2.98 -35.37
N ALA A 94 0.12 -3.65 -34.64
CA ALA A 94 -1.33 -3.57 -34.83
C ALA A 94 -1.97 -2.37 -34.11
N GLY A 95 -1.21 -1.60 -33.31
CA GLY A 95 -1.71 -0.43 -32.58
C GLY A 95 -2.17 -0.71 -31.14
N SER A 96 -2.03 -1.96 -30.66
CA SER A 96 -2.40 -2.40 -29.31
C SER A 96 -1.36 -2.04 -28.27
N LEU A 97 -1.76 -1.65 -27.06
CA LEU A 97 -0.84 -1.52 -25.92
C LEU A 97 -0.37 -2.91 -25.45
N VAL A 98 0.94 -3.13 -25.42
CA VAL A 98 1.57 -4.37 -24.93
C VAL A 98 1.99 -4.16 -23.48
N THR A 99 1.18 -4.68 -22.54
CA THR A 99 1.45 -4.58 -21.10
C THR A 99 2.04 -5.86 -20.50
N ARG A 100 2.05 -6.95 -21.27
CA ARG A 100 2.50 -8.29 -20.85
C ARG A 100 3.11 -9.06 -22.01
N GLY A 101 3.87 -10.10 -21.68
CA GLY A 101 4.55 -10.93 -22.67
C GLY A 101 5.75 -10.23 -23.29
N SER A 102 6.22 -10.75 -24.42
CA SER A 102 7.35 -10.22 -25.18
C SER A 102 6.93 -9.06 -26.08
N VAL A 103 7.83 -8.08 -26.24
CA VAL A 103 7.68 -6.98 -27.21
C VAL A 103 7.66 -7.56 -28.63
N PRO A 104 6.58 -7.38 -29.41
CA PRO A 104 6.53 -7.82 -30.81
C PRO A 104 7.56 -7.09 -31.69
N ALA A 105 8.07 -7.74 -32.73
CA ALA A 105 8.92 -7.07 -33.72
C ALA A 105 8.14 -5.98 -34.48
N GLY A 106 8.78 -4.84 -34.77
CA GLY A 106 8.14 -3.69 -35.40
C GLY A 106 7.26 -2.84 -34.47
N SER A 107 7.27 -3.12 -33.16
CA SER A 107 6.59 -2.30 -32.17
C SER A 107 7.18 -0.88 -32.09
N THR A 108 6.46 0.02 -31.44
CA THR A 108 6.97 1.34 -31.06
C THR A 108 6.96 1.50 -29.55
N LEU A 109 7.95 2.21 -29.02
CA LEU A 109 7.96 2.72 -27.65
C LEU A 109 7.56 4.18 -27.66
N THR A 110 6.68 4.58 -26.73
CA THR A 110 6.42 5.99 -26.43
C THR A 110 7.11 6.34 -25.12
N LEU A 111 7.99 7.34 -25.18
CA LEU A 111 8.79 7.85 -24.07
C LEU A 111 8.38 9.30 -23.75
N PRO A 112 8.37 9.74 -22.49
CA PRO A 112 8.12 11.14 -22.15
C PRO A 112 9.43 11.93 -22.24
N ALA A 113 9.46 12.99 -23.06
CA ALA A 113 10.66 13.82 -23.26
C ALA A 113 10.74 14.97 -22.26
N GLU A 114 11.86 15.03 -21.54
CA GLU A 114 12.33 16.11 -20.68
C GLU A 114 13.62 16.64 -21.32
N CYS A 115 13.49 17.64 -22.17
CA CYS A 115 14.59 18.10 -23.00
C CYS A 115 14.54 19.62 -23.19
N PRO A 116 15.61 20.37 -22.86
CA PRO A 116 15.66 21.82 -23.07
C PRO A 116 15.38 22.22 -24.51
N ALA A 117 14.86 23.43 -24.71
CA ALA A 117 14.70 24.06 -26.02
C ALA A 117 16.02 24.00 -26.81
N ARG A 118 15.94 23.64 -28.10
CA ARG A 118 17.12 23.53 -28.99
C ARG A 118 18.24 22.63 -28.42
N GLY A 119 17.90 21.69 -27.55
CA GLY A 119 18.84 20.88 -26.78
C GLY A 119 18.73 19.37 -27.00
N THR A 120 19.49 18.63 -26.20
CA THR A 120 19.47 17.16 -26.17
C THR A 120 19.37 16.64 -24.74
N ALA A 121 18.70 15.49 -24.57
CA ALA A 121 18.65 14.75 -23.31
C ALA A 121 19.03 13.28 -23.52
N HIS A 122 19.60 12.65 -22.50
CA HIS A 122 20.06 11.26 -22.55
C HIS A 122 19.30 10.37 -21.56
N TYR A 123 18.71 9.30 -22.09
CA TYR A 123 17.97 8.27 -21.37
C TYR A 123 18.63 6.90 -21.53
N TYR A 124 18.19 5.94 -20.72
CA TYR A 124 18.62 4.56 -20.77
C TYR A 124 17.43 3.60 -20.66
N LEU A 125 17.31 2.68 -21.62
CA LEU A 125 16.38 1.56 -21.59
C LEU A 125 17.09 0.33 -21.03
N TYR A 126 16.82 -0.02 -19.78
CA TYR A 126 17.39 -1.18 -19.11
C TYR A 126 16.56 -2.45 -19.35
N PHE A 127 17.24 -3.57 -19.56
CA PHE A 127 16.62 -4.87 -19.78
C PHE A 127 17.53 -6.05 -19.36
N ASP A 128 17.07 -7.29 -19.63
CA ASP A 128 17.78 -8.53 -19.29
C ASP A 128 17.89 -8.77 -17.77
N ASN A 129 16.78 -8.56 -17.05
CA ASN A 129 16.58 -9.01 -15.67
C ASN A 129 15.49 -10.11 -15.64
N PRO A 130 15.87 -11.40 -15.53
CA PRO A 130 14.96 -12.52 -15.74
C PRO A 130 13.97 -12.73 -14.58
N VAL A 131 14.21 -12.11 -13.43
CA VAL A 131 13.37 -12.23 -12.22
C VAL A 131 12.63 -10.93 -11.90
N ALA A 132 12.72 -9.92 -12.79
CA ALA A 132 12.01 -8.65 -12.63
C ALA A 132 10.50 -8.88 -12.53
N TRP A 133 9.86 -8.14 -11.62
CA TRP A 133 8.41 -8.19 -11.47
C TRP A 133 7.71 -7.43 -12.59
N ALA A 134 6.44 -7.79 -12.80
CA ALA A 134 5.57 -7.13 -13.77
C ALA A 134 5.48 -5.63 -13.49
N VAL A 135 5.45 -4.83 -14.55
CA VAL A 135 5.28 -3.39 -14.47
C VAL A 135 3.79 -3.08 -14.30
N PRO A 136 3.37 -2.39 -13.23
CA PRO A 136 1.96 -2.09 -13.02
C PRO A 136 1.48 -0.89 -13.85
N ASP A 137 2.35 0.11 -14.08
CA ASP A 137 1.98 1.37 -14.73
C ASP A 137 2.77 1.63 -16.02
N PHE A 138 2.03 2.08 -17.03
CA PHE A 138 2.52 2.48 -18.35
C PHE A 138 2.15 3.94 -18.64
N LEU A 139 2.89 4.58 -19.53
CA LEU A 139 2.60 5.95 -19.95
C LEU A 139 1.25 5.99 -20.69
N ASN A 140 0.32 6.83 -20.22
CA ASN A 140 -0.98 6.96 -20.88
C ASN A 140 -0.95 7.89 -22.10
N ALA A 141 0.01 8.82 -22.16
CA ALA A 141 0.16 9.78 -23.26
C ALA A 141 0.36 9.05 -24.59
N ALA A 142 -0.44 9.44 -25.60
CA ALA A 142 -0.36 8.88 -26.94
C ALA A 142 0.15 9.94 -27.92
N ALA A 143 1.10 9.57 -28.79
CA ALA A 143 1.61 10.44 -29.86
C ALA A 143 0.67 10.49 -31.09
N GLY A 144 -0.49 9.82 -31.03
CA GLY A 144 -1.47 9.72 -32.11
C GLY A 144 -2.71 8.93 -31.68
N VAL A 145 -3.59 8.66 -32.64
CA VAL A 145 -4.82 7.87 -32.41
C VAL A 145 -4.46 6.43 -32.06
N ARG A 146 -5.05 5.90 -30.99
CA ARG A 146 -4.92 4.48 -30.58
C ARG A 146 -6.14 3.69 -31.00
N ASN A 147 -5.93 2.45 -31.47
CA ASN A 147 -7.00 1.55 -31.90
C ASN A 147 -7.97 2.25 -32.88
N GLY A 148 -7.41 2.90 -33.91
CA GLY A 148 -8.18 3.71 -34.86
C GLY A 148 -9.14 2.90 -35.72
N SER A 149 -8.84 1.62 -35.96
CA SER A 149 -9.73 0.64 -36.61
C SER A 149 -10.74 0.01 -35.65
N VAL A 150 -10.71 0.34 -34.36
CA VAL A 150 -11.63 -0.14 -33.32
C VAL A 150 -11.79 -1.67 -33.23
N GLU A 151 -10.79 -2.45 -33.64
CA GLU A 151 -10.85 -3.91 -33.68
C GLU A 151 -10.59 -4.56 -32.32
N GLU A 152 -9.99 -3.82 -31.40
CA GLU A 152 -9.55 -4.32 -30.09
C GLU A 152 -10.40 -3.78 -28.95
N GLY A 153 -10.59 -4.56 -27.89
CA GLY A 153 -11.38 -4.18 -26.73
C GLY A 153 -11.91 -5.38 -25.94
N THR A 154 -12.52 -5.12 -24.79
CA THR A 154 -13.20 -6.11 -23.96
C THR A 154 -14.56 -5.55 -23.54
N GLY A 155 -15.57 -6.43 -23.41
CA GLY A 155 -16.95 -6.00 -23.17
C GLY A 155 -17.54 -5.27 -24.38
N ASP A 156 -18.21 -4.14 -24.12
CA ASP A 156 -19.05 -3.42 -25.10
C ASP A 156 -18.39 -2.13 -25.65
N THR A 157 -17.11 -1.92 -25.35
CA THR A 157 -16.32 -0.73 -25.75
C THR A 157 -14.97 -1.14 -26.34
N PRO A 158 -14.50 -0.48 -27.42
CA PRO A 158 -13.15 -0.70 -27.91
C PRO A 158 -12.10 -0.19 -26.93
N ALA A 159 -10.93 -0.81 -26.91
CA ALA A 159 -9.79 -0.40 -26.09
C ALA A 159 -9.37 1.05 -26.40
N HIS A 160 -9.16 1.86 -25.36
CA HIS A 160 -8.83 3.30 -25.43
C HIS A 160 -9.94 4.24 -25.92
N TRP A 161 -11.16 3.74 -26.08
CA TRP A 161 -12.34 4.51 -26.43
C TRP A 161 -13.34 4.54 -25.28
N ILE A 162 -14.07 5.65 -25.16
CA ILE A 162 -15.06 5.87 -24.11
C ILE A 162 -16.39 6.17 -24.76
N HIS A 163 -17.42 5.37 -24.45
CA HIS A 163 -18.80 5.71 -24.73
C HIS A 163 -19.27 6.80 -23.76
N ASP A 164 -19.99 7.79 -24.27
CA ASP A 164 -20.77 8.67 -23.40
C ASP A 164 -21.84 7.88 -22.63
N ARG A 165 -22.38 8.50 -21.58
CA ARG A 165 -23.50 7.94 -20.83
C ARG A 165 -24.70 7.76 -21.76
N GLN A 166 -25.20 6.53 -21.84
CA GLN A 166 -26.35 6.16 -22.66
C GLN A 166 -27.66 6.31 -21.90
N ASP A 167 -28.76 6.44 -22.63
CA ASP A 167 -30.14 6.39 -22.14
C ASP A 167 -31.03 5.57 -23.12
N PRO A 168 -32.32 5.33 -22.83
CA PRO A 168 -33.17 4.54 -23.73
C PRO A 168 -33.31 5.12 -25.15
N GLU A 169 -33.10 6.42 -25.33
CA GLU A 169 -33.23 7.13 -26.60
C GLU A 169 -31.89 7.28 -27.33
N HIS A 170 -30.76 7.23 -26.62
CA HIS A 170 -29.41 7.41 -27.16
C HIS A 170 -28.48 6.25 -26.77
N GLN A 171 -28.20 5.36 -27.72
CA GLN A 171 -27.45 4.13 -27.50
C GLN A 171 -26.16 4.07 -28.34
N LEU A 172 -25.10 3.52 -27.75
CA LEU A 172 -23.76 3.36 -28.30
C LEU A 172 -23.34 1.90 -28.21
N PHE A 173 -22.80 1.37 -29.31
CA PHE A 173 -22.41 -0.03 -29.42
C PHE A 173 -21.03 -0.16 -30.05
N TRP A 174 -20.32 -1.22 -29.63
CA TRP A 174 -19.18 -1.78 -30.34
C TRP A 174 -19.62 -3.10 -30.97
N THR A 175 -19.85 -3.09 -32.28
CA THR A 175 -20.64 -4.12 -32.96
C THR A 175 -19.89 -4.79 -34.10
N THR A 176 -20.28 -6.01 -34.47
CA THR A 176 -19.84 -6.69 -35.70
C THR A 176 -20.75 -6.42 -36.89
N GLU A 177 -21.72 -5.51 -36.74
CA GLU A 177 -22.69 -5.14 -37.76
C GLU A 177 -22.10 -4.10 -38.71
N ASN A 178 -22.05 -4.42 -40.00
CA ASN A 178 -21.59 -3.52 -41.08
C ASN A 178 -20.17 -2.93 -40.93
N PRO A 179 -19.14 -3.64 -40.42
CA PRO A 179 -17.80 -3.07 -40.28
C PRO A 179 -17.23 -2.61 -41.63
N ARG A 180 -16.49 -1.51 -41.64
CA ARG A 180 -15.81 -1.03 -42.86
C ARG A 180 -14.53 -1.82 -43.07
N SER A 181 -13.74 -1.99 -42.01
CA SER A 181 -12.55 -2.84 -42.01
C SER A 181 -12.62 -3.82 -40.85
N GLY A 182 -11.81 -4.89 -40.90
CA GLY A 182 -11.78 -5.88 -39.84
C GLY A 182 -13.13 -6.59 -39.58
N LYS A 183 -13.51 -6.71 -38.31
CA LYS A 183 -14.69 -7.44 -37.83
C LYS A 183 -15.64 -6.55 -37.03
N ARG A 184 -15.23 -5.37 -36.59
CA ARG A 184 -16.00 -4.54 -35.67
C ARG A 184 -16.01 -3.07 -36.10
N CYS A 185 -17.05 -2.35 -35.69
CA CYS A 185 -17.12 -0.89 -35.83
C CYS A 185 -17.91 -0.29 -34.65
N LEU A 186 -17.93 1.04 -34.57
CA LEU A 186 -18.77 1.77 -33.62
C LEU A 186 -20.15 2.01 -34.24
N LYS A 187 -21.21 1.93 -33.43
CA LYS A 187 -22.58 2.22 -33.86
C LYS A 187 -23.27 3.12 -32.84
N THR A 188 -23.91 4.17 -33.32
CA THR A 188 -24.76 5.06 -32.53
C THR A 188 -26.19 4.96 -33.05
N VAL A 189 -27.15 4.75 -32.15
CA VAL A 189 -28.59 4.73 -32.45
C VAL A 189 -29.25 5.81 -31.61
N VAL A 190 -29.94 6.74 -32.27
CA VAL A 190 -30.77 7.75 -31.61
C VAL A 190 -32.21 7.61 -32.08
N ALA A 191 -33.13 7.42 -31.13
CA ALA A 191 -34.53 7.13 -31.39
C ALA A 191 -35.23 8.27 -32.15
N GLU A 192 -36.25 7.92 -32.96
CA GLU A 192 -37.07 8.92 -33.63
C GLU A 192 -37.83 9.78 -32.60
N GLY A 193 -37.75 11.10 -32.73
CA GLY A 193 -38.35 12.05 -31.79
C GLY A 193 -37.52 12.38 -30.55
N ALA A 194 -36.35 11.76 -30.38
CA ALA A 194 -35.43 12.09 -29.28
C ALA A 194 -34.91 13.54 -29.40
N GLU A 195 -34.67 14.18 -28.25
CA GLU A 195 -34.08 15.53 -28.20
C GLU A 195 -32.64 15.51 -28.77
N PRO A 196 -32.25 16.43 -29.67
CA PRO A 196 -30.91 16.44 -30.25
C PRO A 196 -29.80 16.73 -29.22
N THR A 197 -29.21 15.68 -28.65
CA THR A 197 -28.07 15.77 -27.73
C THR A 197 -26.73 15.48 -28.43
N TRP A 198 -25.63 15.68 -27.70
CA TRP A 198 -24.28 15.32 -28.18
C TRP A 198 -23.89 13.98 -27.58
N ILE A 199 -24.13 12.89 -28.32
CA ILE A 199 -23.70 11.54 -27.94
C ILE A 199 -22.55 11.05 -28.84
N ALA A 200 -21.51 10.51 -28.21
CA ALA A 200 -20.27 10.12 -28.88
C ALA A 200 -19.57 8.92 -28.23
N THR A 201 -18.86 8.15 -29.05
CA THR A 201 -17.70 7.36 -28.63
C THR A 201 -16.44 8.18 -28.93
N ARG A 202 -15.54 8.33 -27.96
CA ARG A 202 -14.42 9.29 -28.06
C ARG A 202 -13.11 8.81 -27.46
N GLN A 203 -12.01 9.36 -27.98
CA GLN A 203 -10.66 9.26 -27.44
C GLN A 203 -10.17 10.65 -27.00
N ARG A 204 -9.52 10.75 -25.84
CA ARG A 204 -9.05 12.00 -25.24
C ARG A 204 -7.53 12.02 -25.08
N ASP A 205 -6.99 13.23 -24.89
CA ASP A 205 -5.58 13.50 -24.54
C ASP A 205 -4.55 12.93 -25.54
N ILE A 206 -4.88 12.98 -26.83
CA ILE A 206 -3.94 12.67 -27.92
C ILE A 206 -2.95 13.84 -28.01
N HIS A 207 -1.65 13.59 -27.92
CA HIS A 207 -0.68 14.66 -28.00
C HIS A 207 -0.57 15.24 -29.41
N ILE A 208 -0.45 16.56 -29.50
CA ILE A 208 -0.22 17.30 -30.74
C ILE A 208 0.81 18.41 -30.51
N ILE A 209 1.41 18.89 -31.59
CA ILE A 209 2.40 19.96 -31.60
C ILE A 209 1.71 21.25 -32.01
N GLY A 210 1.69 22.24 -31.11
CA GLY A 210 1.16 23.56 -31.40
C GLY A 210 1.86 24.22 -32.59
N GLY A 211 1.08 24.83 -33.47
CA GLY A 211 1.53 25.42 -34.74
C GLY A 211 1.73 24.43 -35.88
N ALA A 212 1.68 23.11 -35.64
CA ALA A 212 1.84 22.12 -36.70
C ALA A 212 0.54 21.84 -37.46
N LYS A 213 0.67 21.41 -38.71
CA LYS A 213 -0.45 21.04 -39.58
C LYS A 213 -0.82 19.56 -39.45
N TYR A 214 -2.10 19.30 -39.26
CA TYR A 214 -2.67 17.97 -39.09
C TYR A 214 -3.74 17.64 -40.13
N VAL A 215 -3.81 16.37 -40.50
CA VAL A 215 -4.89 15.80 -41.30
C VAL A 215 -5.53 14.66 -40.51
N MET A 216 -6.84 14.80 -40.24
CA MET A 216 -7.67 13.74 -39.69
C MET A 216 -8.49 13.10 -40.80
N ARG A 217 -8.46 11.77 -40.90
CA ARG A 217 -9.33 10.99 -41.80
C ARG A 217 -10.14 10.01 -41.00
N ALA A 218 -11.42 9.86 -41.32
CA ALA A 218 -12.30 8.92 -40.63
C ALA A 218 -13.42 8.43 -41.55
N TRP A 219 -14.05 7.30 -41.21
CA TRP A 219 -15.16 6.76 -42.00
C TRP A 219 -16.48 6.82 -41.23
N VAL A 220 -17.56 7.14 -41.96
CA VAL A 220 -18.93 7.19 -41.42
C VAL A 220 -19.93 6.61 -42.41
N LYS A 221 -20.89 5.83 -41.90
CA LYS A 221 -22.07 5.30 -42.60
C LYS A 221 -23.31 5.75 -41.85
N ALA A 222 -24.43 5.96 -42.53
CA ALA A 222 -25.68 6.39 -41.89
C ALA A 222 -26.91 5.71 -42.47
N GLU A 223 -27.92 5.52 -41.63
CA GLU A 223 -29.25 5.06 -41.99
C GLU A 223 -30.31 5.91 -41.29
N ASN A 224 -31.21 6.49 -42.09
CA ASN A 224 -32.33 7.32 -41.66
C ASN A 224 -31.91 8.47 -40.74
N VAL A 225 -30.69 9.00 -40.90
CA VAL A 225 -30.21 10.09 -40.07
C VAL A 225 -30.95 11.38 -40.42
N ARG A 226 -31.59 12.00 -39.44
CA ARG A 226 -32.12 13.37 -39.54
C ARG A 226 -31.33 14.26 -38.59
N GLY A 227 -30.61 15.25 -39.12
CA GLY A 227 -29.64 16.04 -38.37
C GLY A 227 -28.23 15.83 -38.93
N HIS A 228 -27.26 15.44 -38.10
CA HIS A 228 -25.86 15.35 -38.50
C HIS A 228 -25.15 14.11 -37.96
N ALA A 229 -24.57 13.30 -38.84
CA ALA A 229 -23.65 12.22 -38.50
C ALA A 229 -22.23 12.51 -39.01
N GLY A 230 -21.21 12.25 -38.20
CA GLY A 230 -19.82 12.48 -38.59
C GLY A 230 -18.82 12.29 -37.45
N TRP A 231 -17.67 12.94 -37.57
CA TRP A 231 -16.60 12.96 -36.57
C TRP A 231 -16.31 14.39 -36.12
N TYR A 232 -15.67 14.54 -34.98
CA TYR A 232 -15.14 15.81 -34.50
C TYR A 232 -13.72 15.63 -33.95
N ILE A 233 -12.96 16.72 -33.92
CA ILE A 233 -11.72 16.82 -33.17
C ILE A 233 -11.69 18.15 -32.42
N HIS A 234 -11.40 18.10 -31.13
CA HIS A 234 -11.18 19.24 -30.26
C HIS A 234 -9.69 19.37 -30.01
N VAL A 235 -9.14 20.56 -30.19
CA VAL A 235 -7.72 20.83 -30.09
C VAL A 235 -7.50 21.96 -29.12
N GLY A 236 -6.58 21.78 -28.17
CA GLY A 236 -6.28 22.80 -27.17
C GLY A 236 -5.24 22.37 -26.15
N ASN A 237 -5.42 22.82 -24.91
CA ASN A 237 -4.59 22.45 -23.76
C ASN A 237 -5.46 22.16 -22.51
N ALA A 238 -4.85 22.06 -21.32
CA ALA A 238 -5.58 21.64 -20.11
C ALA A 238 -6.57 22.71 -19.65
N GLN A 239 -6.16 23.97 -19.81
CA GLN A 239 -6.90 25.14 -19.37
C GLN A 239 -8.00 25.48 -20.39
N ASN A 240 -7.72 25.33 -21.67
CA ASN A 240 -8.67 25.54 -22.76
C ASN A 240 -8.61 24.36 -23.74
N PRO A 241 -9.42 23.30 -23.53
CA PRO A 241 -9.33 22.06 -24.31
C PRO A 241 -9.94 22.15 -25.71
N MET A 242 -10.66 23.23 -26.03
CA MET A 242 -11.34 23.44 -27.31
C MET A 242 -10.99 24.81 -27.89
N MET A 243 -9.70 25.07 -28.09
CA MET A 243 -9.24 26.29 -28.79
C MET A 243 -9.72 26.32 -30.23
N ILE A 244 -9.72 25.16 -30.89
CA ILE A 244 -10.43 24.93 -32.16
C ILE A 244 -11.17 23.59 -32.09
N ALA A 245 -12.23 23.45 -32.88
CA ALA A 245 -13.06 22.25 -32.91
C ALA A 245 -13.51 21.87 -34.34
N PRO A 246 -12.60 21.43 -35.23
CA PRO A 246 -12.99 20.95 -36.56
C PRO A 246 -14.03 19.83 -36.50
N MET A 247 -15.04 19.91 -37.37
CA MET A 247 -16.08 18.89 -37.55
C MET A 247 -15.99 18.29 -38.95
N LEU A 248 -16.15 16.97 -39.03
CA LEU A 248 -16.06 16.16 -40.23
C LEU A 248 -17.45 15.57 -40.51
N SER A 249 -18.22 16.20 -41.40
CA SER A 249 -19.62 15.82 -41.65
C SER A 249 -19.74 14.76 -42.75
N GLY A 250 -20.47 13.68 -42.46
CA GLY A 250 -20.97 12.74 -43.48
C GLY A 250 -22.30 13.17 -44.11
N GLY A 251 -22.96 14.17 -43.52
CA GLY A 251 -24.26 14.70 -43.92
C GLY A 251 -25.45 14.05 -43.20
N GLU A 252 -26.64 14.31 -43.72
CA GLU A 252 -27.91 13.68 -43.32
C GLU A 252 -28.33 12.56 -44.29
N GLY A 253 -29.30 11.77 -43.90
CA GLY A 253 -29.94 10.73 -44.72
C GLY A 253 -29.35 9.33 -44.54
N THR A 254 -29.59 8.49 -45.55
CA THR A 254 -29.08 7.11 -45.62
C THR A 254 -27.98 7.05 -46.66
N TYR A 255 -26.79 6.61 -46.26
CA TYR A 255 -25.64 6.48 -47.15
C TYR A 255 -24.69 5.37 -46.68
N ASP A 256 -24.04 4.74 -47.64
CA ASP A 256 -22.98 3.78 -47.36
C ASP A 256 -21.69 4.47 -46.88
N TRP A 257 -20.68 3.71 -46.47
CA TRP A 257 -19.41 4.21 -45.94
C TRP A 257 -18.80 5.35 -46.79
N ARG A 258 -18.61 6.51 -46.15
CA ARG A 258 -17.94 7.69 -46.71
C ARG A 258 -16.72 8.03 -45.87
N GLU A 259 -15.63 8.36 -46.54
CA GLU A 259 -14.48 8.99 -45.90
C GLU A 259 -14.78 10.48 -45.68
N VAL A 260 -14.47 10.95 -44.48
CA VAL A 260 -14.53 12.35 -44.10
C VAL A 260 -13.12 12.79 -43.67
N THR A 261 -12.72 14.00 -44.07
CA THR A 261 -11.37 14.53 -43.83
C THR A 261 -11.45 15.94 -43.26
N ALA A 262 -10.59 16.25 -42.28
CA ALA A 262 -10.33 17.61 -41.81
C ALA A 262 -8.84 17.92 -41.83
N GLU A 263 -8.48 19.06 -42.43
CA GLU A 263 -7.14 19.64 -42.36
C GLU A 263 -7.18 20.86 -41.45
N PHE A 264 -6.24 20.96 -40.51
CA PHE A 264 -6.17 22.09 -39.60
C PHE A 264 -4.74 22.36 -39.12
N THR A 265 -4.48 23.59 -38.70
CA THR A 265 -3.25 23.97 -37.99
C THR A 265 -3.57 24.05 -36.50
N ALA A 266 -2.82 23.34 -35.68
CA ALA A 266 -2.96 23.43 -34.23
C ALA A 266 -2.60 24.86 -33.76
N PRO A 267 -3.36 25.49 -32.85
CA PRO A 267 -2.95 26.73 -32.21
C PRO A 267 -1.57 26.60 -31.55
N PRO A 268 -0.72 27.64 -31.50
CA PRO A 268 0.64 27.54 -30.97
C PRO A 268 0.72 27.02 -29.52
N GLU A 269 -0.25 27.37 -28.69
CA GLU A 269 -0.41 26.96 -27.30
C GLU A 269 -1.15 25.62 -27.10
N ALA A 270 -1.57 24.95 -28.17
CA ALA A 270 -2.22 23.65 -28.08
C ALA A 270 -1.19 22.51 -27.94
N ASN A 271 -1.49 21.55 -27.06
CA ASN A 271 -0.63 20.39 -26.80
C ASN A 271 -1.40 19.06 -26.69
N ARG A 272 -2.73 19.11 -26.86
CA ARG A 272 -3.59 17.92 -26.86
C ARG A 272 -4.75 18.06 -27.85
N ALA A 273 -5.25 16.92 -28.29
CA ALA A 273 -6.46 16.77 -29.05
C ALA A 273 -7.36 15.69 -28.42
N SER A 274 -8.66 15.81 -28.64
CA SER A 274 -9.66 14.78 -28.33
C SER A 274 -10.57 14.63 -29.53
N LEU A 275 -10.74 13.41 -30.03
CA LEU A 275 -11.60 13.16 -31.19
C LEU A 275 -12.72 12.18 -30.83
N GLY A 276 -13.80 12.20 -31.61
CA GLY A 276 -14.89 11.27 -31.40
C GLY A 276 -15.93 11.31 -32.50
N THR A 277 -16.84 10.35 -32.43
CA THR A 277 -18.01 10.28 -33.31
C THR A 277 -19.01 11.36 -32.92
N VAL A 278 -19.90 11.75 -33.83
CA VAL A 278 -21.04 12.59 -33.51
C VAL A 278 -22.25 12.15 -34.30
N LEU A 279 -23.36 11.92 -33.60
CA LEU A 279 -24.71 11.89 -34.16
C LEU A 279 -25.55 12.89 -33.38
N ARG A 280 -25.74 14.09 -33.94
CA ARG A 280 -26.59 15.14 -33.37
C ARG A 280 -27.88 15.20 -34.17
N GLY A 281 -28.89 14.50 -33.71
CA GLY A 281 -30.13 14.26 -34.45
C GLY A 281 -30.71 12.89 -34.11
N THR A 282 -31.45 12.29 -35.03
CA THR A 282 -32.04 10.94 -34.88
C THR A 282 -31.53 10.01 -35.99
N GLY A 283 -31.73 8.71 -35.85
CA GLY A 283 -31.33 7.69 -36.83
C GLY A 283 -30.19 6.79 -36.34
N THR A 284 -29.54 6.07 -37.25
CA THR A 284 -28.41 5.19 -36.94
C THR A 284 -27.18 5.58 -37.73
N ALA A 285 -26.01 5.64 -37.07
CA ALA A 285 -24.74 5.90 -37.71
C ALA A 285 -23.70 4.86 -37.27
N TRP A 286 -22.86 4.42 -38.21
CA TRP A 286 -21.69 3.59 -37.95
C TRP A 286 -20.41 4.36 -38.23
N PHE A 287 -19.38 4.11 -37.45
CA PHE A 287 -18.09 4.81 -37.52
C PHE A 287 -16.95 3.80 -37.45
N ASP A 288 -15.93 4.01 -38.28
CA ASP A 288 -14.80 3.11 -38.40
C ASP A 288 -13.55 3.86 -38.89
N ASP A 289 -12.39 3.22 -38.76
CA ASP A 289 -11.07 3.65 -39.27
C ASP A 289 -10.80 5.16 -39.17
N VAL A 290 -10.29 5.60 -38.03
CA VAL A 290 -9.83 6.99 -37.83
C VAL A 290 -8.30 7.10 -37.72
N SER A 291 -7.73 8.09 -38.39
CA SER A 291 -6.33 8.47 -38.24
C SER A 291 -6.18 9.97 -38.01
N LEU A 292 -5.10 10.36 -37.34
CA LEU A 292 -4.66 11.74 -37.17
C LEU A 292 -3.16 11.81 -37.47
N GLU A 293 -2.81 12.51 -38.55
CA GLU A 293 -1.45 12.58 -39.07
C GLU A 293 -0.91 14.01 -38.97
N CYS A 294 0.28 14.18 -38.39
CA CYS A 294 1.03 15.42 -38.50
C CYS A 294 1.75 15.44 -39.86
N THR A 295 1.52 16.48 -40.66
CA THR A 295 2.16 16.65 -41.98
C THR A 295 3.53 17.31 -41.91
N GLU A 296 3.92 17.79 -40.73
CA GLU A 296 5.24 18.39 -40.50
C GLU A 296 6.27 17.36 -40.04
N LYS A 297 7.56 17.66 -40.28
CA LYS A 297 8.64 16.84 -39.73
C LYS A 297 8.58 16.87 -38.20
N PRO A 298 8.80 15.73 -37.51
CA PRO A 298 8.84 15.72 -36.05
C PRO A 298 9.95 16.64 -35.56
N ARG A 299 9.61 17.59 -34.68
CA ARG A 299 10.57 18.50 -34.04
C ARG A 299 11.11 17.97 -32.71
N LEU A 300 10.63 16.80 -32.30
CA LEU A 300 11.07 16.05 -31.13
C LEU A 300 11.35 14.62 -31.60
N LEU A 301 12.59 14.17 -31.45
CA LEU A 301 13.06 12.90 -32.00
C LEU A 301 13.77 12.08 -30.93
N ALA A 302 13.52 10.78 -30.90
CA ALA A 302 14.27 9.82 -30.09
C ALA A 302 15.09 8.90 -31.00
N ARG A 303 16.36 8.69 -30.67
CA ARG A 303 17.23 7.72 -31.35
C ARG A 303 17.92 6.83 -30.34
N ALA A 304 17.81 5.52 -30.53
CA ALA A 304 18.56 4.53 -29.75
C ALA A 304 19.99 4.39 -30.27
N GLY A 305 20.94 4.23 -29.35
CA GLY A 305 22.30 3.78 -29.63
C GLY A 305 22.42 2.26 -29.60
N LYS A 306 23.66 1.76 -29.53
CA LYS A 306 23.92 0.32 -29.46
C LYS A 306 23.66 -0.22 -28.05
N PRO A 307 23.11 -1.44 -27.91
CA PRO A 307 23.02 -2.10 -26.61
C PRO A 307 24.38 -2.22 -25.92
N GLU A 308 24.42 -1.84 -24.65
CA GLU A 308 25.56 -1.98 -23.75
C GLU A 308 25.31 -3.15 -22.79
N ARG A 309 26.38 -3.86 -22.39
CA ARG A 309 26.29 -5.00 -21.47
C ARG A 309 27.12 -4.77 -20.22
N LEU A 310 26.48 -4.94 -19.06
CA LEU A 310 27.16 -4.99 -17.78
C LEU A 310 27.81 -6.37 -17.60
N SER A 311 29.12 -6.38 -17.33
CA SER A 311 29.87 -7.58 -16.97
C SER A 311 30.43 -7.43 -15.56
N LEU A 312 29.90 -8.21 -14.62
CA LEU A 312 30.44 -8.37 -13.26
C LEU A 312 30.84 -9.82 -13.04
N ARG A 313 32.02 -10.05 -12.46
CA ARG A 313 32.41 -11.38 -11.98
C ARG A 313 31.60 -11.72 -10.74
N ARG A 314 30.89 -12.85 -10.72
CA ARG A 314 30.21 -13.35 -9.51
C ARG A 314 31.16 -14.23 -8.71
N ALA A 315 31.24 -14.00 -7.41
CA ALA A 315 32.09 -14.77 -6.49
C ALA A 315 31.33 -15.13 -5.21
N GLY A 316 31.57 -16.33 -4.68
CA GLY A 316 31.05 -16.79 -3.40
C GLY A 316 29.64 -17.40 -3.41
N ALA A 317 28.87 -17.24 -4.49
CA ALA A 317 27.47 -17.69 -4.55
C ALA A 317 27.26 -19.21 -4.34
N ASP A 318 28.22 -20.04 -4.80
CA ASP A 318 28.14 -21.51 -4.71
C ASP A 318 28.72 -22.07 -3.39
N ALA A 319 28.87 -21.24 -2.35
CA ALA A 319 29.41 -21.68 -1.08
C ALA A 319 28.57 -22.81 -0.46
N LYS A 320 29.25 -23.84 0.05
CA LYS A 320 28.62 -24.90 0.83
C LYS A 320 28.08 -24.33 2.15
N TRP A 321 27.15 -25.05 2.76
CA TRP A 321 26.66 -24.72 4.10
C TRP A 321 27.81 -24.71 5.10
N PHE A 322 27.93 -23.60 5.84
CA PHE A 322 28.89 -23.45 6.92
C PHE A 322 28.57 -24.42 8.06
N ASP A 323 29.63 -25.02 8.60
CA ASP A 323 29.59 -25.89 9.76
C ASP A 323 30.80 -25.54 10.65
N GLU A 324 30.53 -24.95 11.80
CA GLU A 324 31.57 -24.45 12.73
C GLU A 324 32.33 -25.62 13.36
N ASN A 325 31.65 -26.75 13.56
CA ASN A 325 32.22 -27.96 14.14
C ASN A 325 31.49 -29.20 13.63
N PRO A 326 31.97 -29.81 12.51
CA PRO A 326 31.34 -30.99 11.90
C PRO A 326 31.27 -32.25 12.79
N ARG A 327 31.80 -32.20 14.02
CA ARG A 327 31.78 -33.30 14.99
C ARG A 327 30.61 -33.24 15.96
N ASP A 328 29.86 -32.15 16.01
CA ASP A 328 28.65 -32.04 16.81
C ASP A 328 27.38 -32.11 15.94
N ASP A 329 26.22 -32.05 16.58
CA ASP A 329 24.89 -32.09 15.95
C ASP A 329 24.25 -30.69 15.88
N ILE A 330 25.04 -29.62 16.01
CA ILE A 330 24.55 -28.24 15.95
C ILE A 330 24.39 -27.85 14.48
N ILE A 331 23.16 -27.47 14.13
CA ILE A 331 22.80 -27.16 12.74
C ILE A 331 22.40 -25.70 12.64
N TRP A 332 23.10 -24.96 11.77
CA TRP A 332 22.65 -23.65 11.28
C TRP A 332 21.36 -23.84 10.47
N SER A 333 20.23 -23.44 11.05
CA SER A 333 18.90 -23.73 10.48
C SER A 333 18.58 -22.94 9.22
N HIS A 334 19.14 -21.74 9.09
CA HIS A 334 18.90 -20.86 7.96
C HIS A 334 20.19 -20.17 7.54
N ARG A 335 20.26 -19.76 6.27
CA ARG A 335 21.24 -18.80 5.78
C ARG A 335 20.59 -17.82 4.80
N VAL A 336 21.19 -16.64 4.65
CA VAL A 336 20.78 -15.68 3.62
C VAL A 336 22.02 -15.23 2.84
N PRO A 337 22.00 -15.26 1.50
CA PRO A 337 23.06 -14.67 0.71
C PRO A 337 22.98 -13.14 0.77
N ILE A 338 24.12 -12.49 0.97
CA ILE A 338 24.30 -11.05 1.03
C ILE A 338 25.16 -10.64 -0.14
N ARG A 339 24.55 -9.98 -1.13
CA ARG A 339 25.23 -9.55 -2.35
C ARG A 339 25.78 -8.15 -2.18
N VAL A 340 27.08 -8.02 -2.35
CA VAL A 340 27.82 -6.76 -2.33
C VAL A 340 28.36 -6.52 -3.73
N ARG A 341 27.98 -5.40 -4.35
CA ARG A 341 28.30 -5.11 -5.75
C ARG A 341 29.28 -3.95 -5.86
N ASN A 342 30.32 -4.15 -6.66
CA ASN A 342 31.24 -3.09 -7.05
C ASN A 342 31.20 -2.93 -8.57
N PHE A 343 30.60 -1.83 -9.02
CA PHE A 343 30.48 -1.49 -10.44
C PHE A 343 31.70 -0.75 -11.00
N SER A 344 32.63 -0.28 -10.15
CA SER A 344 33.81 0.47 -10.60
C SER A 344 34.95 -0.43 -11.09
N ASP A 345 35.85 0.17 -11.86
CA ASP A 345 37.13 -0.41 -12.28
C ASP A 345 38.16 -0.48 -11.14
N GLU A 346 37.89 0.19 -10.01
CA GLU A 346 38.75 0.17 -8.82
C GLU A 346 38.25 -0.87 -7.81
N ALA A 347 39.19 -1.61 -7.20
CA ALA A 347 38.93 -2.47 -6.06
C ALA A 347 38.74 -1.64 -4.78
N ARG A 348 37.99 -2.17 -3.83
CA ARG A 348 37.81 -1.58 -2.50
C ARG A 348 38.35 -2.56 -1.46
N ASP A 349 39.57 -2.33 -1.01
CA ASP A 349 40.25 -3.19 -0.04
C ASP A 349 39.82 -2.82 1.38
N ALA A 350 39.59 -3.84 2.22
CA ALA A 350 39.12 -3.70 3.59
C ALA A 350 37.95 -2.70 3.70
N HIS A 351 36.95 -2.83 2.82
CA HIS A 351 35.79 -1.93 2.75
C HIS A 351 34.65 -2.42 3.65
N LEU A 352 33.75 -1.51 4.04
CA LEU A 352 32.56 -1.85 4.80
C LEU A 352 31.36 -2.06 3.87
N ALA A 353 30.71 -3.20 3.99
CA ALA A 353 29.38 -3.43 3.43
C ALA A 353 28.34 -3.40 4.56
N TYR A 354 27.16 -2.83 4.29
CA TYR A 354 26.07 -2.75 5.27
C TYR A 354 24.82 -3.44 4.74
N VAL A 355 24.22 -4.31 5.54
CA VAL A 355 22.90 -4.89 5.27
C VAL A 355 21.95 -4.63 6.45
N ASP A 356 20.73 -4.22 6.15
CA ASP A 356 19.63 -4.17 7.13
C ASP A 356 18.96 -5.56 7.24
N LEU A 357 18.91 -6.12 8.45
CA LEU A 357 18.24 -7.38 8.74
C LEU A 357 16.85 -7.20 9.35
N SER A 358 16.33 -5.98 9.49
CA SER A 358 15.04 -5.73 10.14
C SER A 358 13.90 -6.56 9.54
N GLY A 359 13.80 -6.60 8.21
CA GLY A 359 12.81 -7.43 7.49
C GLY A 359 13.04 -8.92 7.69
N LEU A 360 14.30 -9.37 7.78
CA LEU A 360 14.65 -10.77 8.00
C LEU A 360 14.31 -11.23 9.43
N MET A 361 14.57 -10.39 10.43
CA MET A 361 14.24 -10.68 11.83
C MET A 361 12.73 -10.76 12.04
N ALA A 362 11.96 -9.87 11.39
CA ALA A 362 10.50 -9.93 11.39
C ALA A 362 9.97 -11.19 10.67
N ARG A 363 10.55 -11.54 9.52
CA ARG A 363 10.25 -12.76 8.76
C ARG A 363 10.47 -14.04 9.57
N LEU A 364 11.51 -14.05 10.39
CA LEU A 364 11.80 -15.15 11.31
C LEU A 364 11.12 -15.00 12.69
N ARG A 365 10.24 -14.00 12.84
CA ARG A 365 9.34 -13.81 13.99
C ARG A 365 10.09 -13.77 15.33
N GLY A 366 11.25 -13.10 15.36
CA GLY A 366 12.06 -12.96 16.56
C GLY A 366 12.70 -14.26 17.08
N LYS A 367 12.67 -15.36 16.31
CA LYS A 367 13.27 -16.65 16.71
C LYS A 367 14.79 -16.68 16.61
N ILE A 368 15.42 -15.63 16.10
CA ILE A 368 16.88 -15.54 15.98
C ILE A 368 17.46 -14.87 17.21
N ARG A 369 18.51 -15.48 17.74
CA ARG A 369 19.37 -14.86 18.73
C ARG A 369 20.49 -14.06 18.04
N PRO A 370 20.70 -12.77 18.38
CA PRO A 370 21.80 -11.98 17.83
C PRO A 370 23.18 -12.64 17.99
N GLU A 371 23.39 -13.38 19.08
CA GLU A 371 24.66 -14.10 19.31
C GLU A 371 24.86 -15.32 18.39
N ALA A 372 23.77 -15.83 17.80
CA ALA A 372 23.73 -16.93 16.84
C ALA A 372 23.62 -16.38 15.40
N ILE A 373 24.41 -15.35 15.12
CA ILE A 373 24.64 -14.81 13.78
C ILE A 373 26.11 -15.04 13.42
N ARG A 374 26.37 -15.54 12.20
CA ARG A 374 27.71 -15.61 11.60
C ARG A 374 27.66 -15.11 10.19
N VAL A 375 28.65 -14.30 9.81
CA VAL A 375 28.87 -13.90 8.41
C VAL A 375 30.04 -14.70 7.87
N THR A 376 29.88 -15.35 6.72
CA THR A 376 30.95 -16.10 6.07
C THR A 376 31.20 -15.65 4.64
N ASP A 377 32.44 -15.86 4.20
CA ASP A 377 32.85 -15.87 2.80
C ASP A 377 33.40 -17.27 2.48
N GLY A 378 32.63 -18.05 1.73
CA GLY A 378 32.85 -19.50 1.66
C GLY A 378 32.64 -20.17 3.03
N ASP A 379 33.64 -20.92 3.48
CA ASP A 379 33.69 -21.60 4.77
C ASP A 379 34.36 -20.77 5.89
N ARG A 380 34.88 -19.57 5.56
CA ARG A 380 35.57 -18.71 6.52
C ARG A 380 34.63 -17.68 7.12
N VAL A 381 34.60 -17.58 8.44
CA VAL A 381 33.93 -16.48 9.15
C VAL A 381 34.69 -15.17 8.92
N VAL A 382 34.00 -14.12 8.49
CA VAL A 382 34.58 -12.79 8.24
C VAL A 382 34.29 -11.83 9.39
N PRO A 383 35.14 -10.81 9.62
CA PRO A 383 34.86 -9.79 10.63
C PRO A 383 33.55 -9.06 10.30
N HIS A 384 32.68 -8.98 11.30
CA HIS A 384 31.40 -8.30 11.18
C HIS A 384 30.97 -7.70 12.52
N CYS A 385 30.21 -6.62 12.48
CA CYS A 385 29.68 -5.93 13.65
C CYS A 385 28.15 -5.83 13.53
N LEU A 386 27.45 -6.13 14.61
CA LEU A 386 26.01 -5.87 14.72
C LEU A 386 25.78 -4.41 15.12
N LEU A 387 24.83 -3.75 14.47
CA LEU A 387 24.42 -2.38 14.79
C LEU A 387 22.89 -2.29 14.77
N GLY A 388 22.28 -2.45 15.95
CA GLY A 388 20.83 -2.57 16.06
C GLY A 388 20.30 -3.78 15.28
N GLN A 389 19.62 -3.52 14.16
CA GLN A 389 19.14 -4.56 13.24
C GLN A 389 19.98 -4.68 11.96
N GLY A 390 21.07 -3.91 11.82
CA GLY A 390 21.99 -3.97 10.70
C GLY A 390 23.25 -4.79 10.98
N VAL A 391 23.90 -5.25 9.92
CA VAL A 391 25.20 -5.92 9.97
C VAL A 391 26.19 -5.18 9.09
N LEU A 392 27.31 -4.78 9.69
CA LEU A 392 28.49 -4.30 8.99
C LEU A 392 29.41 -5.49 8.72
N ILE A 393 29.77 -5.68 7.46
CA ILE A 393 30.67 -6.74 7.00
C ILE A 393 31.95 -6.07 6.50
N GLU A 394 33.09 -6.51 7.02
CA GLU A 394 34.39 -6.05 6.53
C GLU A 394 34.97 -7.06 5.55
N GLY A 395 35.39 -6.58 4.39
CA GLY A 395 36.11 -7.40 3.42
C GLY A 395 36.47 -6.68 2.14
N ASP A 396 37.29 -7.34 1.32
CA ASP A 396 37.70 -6.81 0.03
C ASP A 396 36.59 -6.98 -1.01
N ILE A 397 36.33 -5.93 -1.78
CA ILE A 397 35.37 -5.95 -2.87
C ILE A 397 36.11 -5.63 -4.16
N PRO A 398 36.58 -6.64 -4.91
CA PRO A 398 37.34 -6.41 -6.14
C PRO A 398 36.55 -5.57 -7.15
N ALA A 399 37.27 -4.92 -8.06
CA ALA A 399 36.68 -4.21 -9.19
C ALA A 399 35.71 -5.11 -9.98
N ARG A 400 34.66 -4.52 -10.55
CA ARG A 400 33.65 -5.19 -11.40
C ARG A 400 33.22 -6.57 -10.88
N THR A 401 32.87 -6.65 -9.61
CA THR A 401 32.53 -7.92 -8.93
C THR A 401 31.20 -7.81 -8.19
N GLU A 402 30.41 -8.89 -8.24
CA GLU A 402 29.34 -9.18 -7.28
C GLU A 402 29.85 -10.27 -6.33
N ARG A 403 30.12 -9.90 -5.08
CA ARG A 403 30.59 -10.82 -4.05
C ARG A 403 29.42 -11.22 -3.16
N THR A 404 29.26 -12.52 -2.91
CA THR A 404 28.22 -13.05 -2.04
C THR A 404 28.86 -13.50 -0.73
N TYR A 405 28.43 -12.88 0.37
CA TYR A 405 28.63 -13.39 1.73
C TYR A 405 27.38 -14.18 2.15
N PHE A 406 27.49 -15.02 3.17
CA PHE A 406 26.32 -15.66 3.76
C PHE A 406 26.19 -15.27 5.22
N ILE A 407 24.97 -14.90 5.62
CA ILE A 407 24.63 -14.79 7.04
C ILE A 407 23.93 -16.07 7.46
N TYR A 408 24.50 -16.80 8.41
CA TYR A 408 23.93 -17.99 9.01
C TYR A 408 23.21 -17.66 10.31
N LEU A 409 22.04 -18.27 10.50
CA LEU A 409 21.08 -17.95 11.54
C LEU A 409 20.55 -19.25 12.17
N SER A 410 20.43 -19.26 13.51
CA SER A 410 19.84 -20.39 14.22
C SER A 410 19.21 -19.99 15.55
N ALA A 411 18.17 -20.73 15.93
CA ALA A 411 17.53 -20.64 17.24
C ALA A 411 18.14 -21.62 18.25
N ASP A 412 19.11 -22.46 17.85
CA ASP A 412 19.70 -23.47 18.73
C ASP A 412 20.45 -22.80 19.90
N PRO A 413 20.02 -23.01 21.16
CA PRO A 413 20.59 -22.31 22.29
C PRO A 413 22.05 -22.68 22.58
N ARG A 414 22.53 -23.81 22.03
CA ARG A 414 23.90 -24.32 22.23
C ARG A 414 24.96 -23.53 21.45
N ILE A 415 24.55 -22.74 20.44
CA ILE A 415 25.45 -21.88 19.69
C ILE A 415 25.93 -20.75 20.59
N ARG A 416 27.25 -20.65 20.75
CA ARG A 416 27.89 -19.60 21.56
C ARG A 416 28.05 -18.32 20.74
N PRO A 417 28.14 -17.14 21.40
CA PRO A 417 28.53 -15.90 20.72
C PRO A 417 29.86 -16.10 20.01
N GLY A 418 29.95 -15.67 18.76
CA GLY A 418 31.20 -15.71 17.98
C GLY A 418 32.10 -14.52 18.32
N THR A 419 33.36 -14.60 17.92
CA THR A 419 34.24 -13.41 17.87
C THR A 419 33.77 -12.50 16.73
N THR A 420 32.96 -11.51 17.06
CA THR A 420 32.55 -10.42 16.15
C THR A 420 33.52 -9.25 16.26
N ALA A 421 33.60 -8.40 15.23
CA ALA A 421 34.25 -7.10 15.36
C ALA A 421 33.48 -6.24 16.36
N SER A 422 34.18 -5.54 17.26
CA SER A 422 33.55 -4.62 18.21
C SER A 422 33.16 -3.32 17.52
N TYR A 423 31.98 -2.78 17.82
CA TYR A 423 31.58 -1.43 17.39
C TYR A 423 32.59 -0.37 17.87
N GLU A 424 33.13 -0.54 19.08
CA GLU A 424 34.15 0.33 19.67
C GLU A 424 35.41 0.41 18.80
N ALA A 425 35.82 -0.70 18.18
CA ALA A 425 36.97 -0.72 17.28
C ALA A 425 36.75 0.08 15.98
N LEU A 426 35.49 0.31 15.58
CA LEU A 426 35.16 1.17 14.46
C LEU A 426 35.21 2.65 14.83
N LEU A 427 34.92 3.01 16.09
CA LEU A 427 34.84 4.41 16.52
C LEU A 427 36.18 5.13 16.40
N ASP A 428 37.26 4.50 16.86
CA ASP A 428 38.63 5.02 16.78
C ASP A 428 39.38 4.55 15.52
N GLY A 429 38.71 3.78 14.66
CA GLY A 429 39.28 3.22 13.44
C GLY A 429 39.37 4.26 12.32
N PRO A 430 40.28 4.07 11.34
CA PRO A 430 40.49 5.02 10.24
C PRO A 430 39.30 5.13 9.26
N ARG A 431 38.25 4.32 9.44
CA ARG A 431 37.04 4.34 8.62
C ARG A 431 35.97 5.28 9.13
N ASN A 432 36.02 5.63 10.41
CA ASN A 432 35.11 6.61 10.97
C ASN A 432 35.59 8.01 10.61
N LEU A 433 34.76 8.75 9.89
CA LEU A 433 35.03 10.12 9.51
C LEU A 433 34.60 11.12 10.59
N ALA A 434 33.77 10.68 11.55
CA ALA A 434 33.42 11.49 12.70
C ALA A 434 34.62 11.58 13.66
N ARG A 435 34.93 12.79 14.11
CA ARG A 435 36.03 13.05 15.06
C ARG A 435 35.50 13.05 16.49
N ASN A 436 36.33 12.64 17.44
CA ASN A 436 35.97 12.54 18.86
C ASN A 436 34.64 11.77 19.06
N ALA A 437 34.51 10.64 18.37
CA ALA A 437 33.27 9.89 18.23
C ALA A 437 32.72 9.30 19.54
N SER A 438 33.59 9.00 20.49
CA SER A 438 33.30 8.54 21.86
C SER A 438 33.31 9.68 22.88
N PHE A 439 33.51 10.93 22.45
CA PHE A 439 33.53 12.11 23.33
C PHE A 439 34.59 12.07 24.46
N GLU A 440 35.66 11.31 24.24
CA GLU A 440 36.78 11.17 25.16
C GLU A 440 37.82 12.30 25.06
N GLN A 441 37.54 13.36 24.32
CA GLN A 441 38.38 14.57 24.24
C GLN A 441 37.55 15.83 24.56
N GLY A 442 38.17 16.84 25.17
CA GLY A 442 37.52 18.05 25.68
C GLY A 442 37.57 18.21 27.20
N THR A 443 37.25 19.41 27.68
CA THR A 443 37.29 19.79 29.12
C THR A 443 35.88 20.04 29.66
N ALA A 444 35.30 21.20 29.35
CA ALA A 444 33.91 21.53 29.70
C ALA A 444 32.92 21.13 28.58
N LEU A 445 33.35 21.27 27.33
CA LEU A 445 32.63 20.86 26.13
C LEU A 445 33.48 19.83 25.37
N PRO A 446 32.86 18.95 24.57
CA PRO A 446 33.57 18.02 23.70
C PRO A 446 34.38 18.76 22.63
N ASP A 447 35.61 18.31 22.38
CA ASP A 447 36.39 18.80 21.22
C ASP A 447 35.69 18.37 19.91
N GLU A 448 35.83 19.17 18.84
CA GLU A 448 35.26 18.93 17.49
C GLU A 448 33.71 18.89 17.39
N TRP A 449 32.99 19.11 18.49
CA TRP A 449 31.53 19.10 18.55
C TRP A 449 30.99 20.39 19.20
N PRO A 450 30.98 21.53 18.50
CA PRO A 450 30.36 22.75 19.00
C PRO A 450 28.87 22.52 19.32
N GLY A 451 28.47 22.93 20.53
CA GLY A 451 27.07 22.97 20.94
C GLY A 451 26.41 24.31 20.59
N GLY A 452 25.11 24.30 20.31
CA GLY A 452 24.35 25.53 20.09
C GLY A 452 22.93 25.29 19.58
N ALA A 453 22.20 26.38 19.34
CA ALA A 453 20.86 26.37 18.76
C ALA A 453 20.82 27.09 17.40
N GLU A 454 19.90 26.68 16.51
CA GLU A 454 19.71 27.35 15.21
C GLU A 454 19.10 28.75 15.35
N SER A 455 18.38 28.98 16.45
CA SER A 455 17.86 30.27 16.89
C SER A 455 18.39 30.60 18.29
N GLU A 456 17.81 31.60 18.96
CA GLU A 456 18.12 31.85 20.38
C GLU A 456 17.94 30.56 21.20
N SER A 457 18.97 30.21 21.99
CA SER A 457 18.98 28.99 22.79
C SER A 457 17.81 28.99 23.79
N PRO A 458 17.11 27.86 23.95
CA PRO A 458 16.05 27.76 24.95
C PRO A 458 16.59 28.12 26.34
N ALA A 459 15.84 28.96 27.06
CA ALA A 459 16.23 29.38 28.40
C ALA A 459 16.47 28.17 29.31
N GLY A 460 17.56 28.20 30.09
CA GLY A 460 17.92 27.11 31.01
C GLY A 460 18.54 25.87 30.36
N THR A 461 18.85 25.90 29.05
CA THR A 461 19.56 24.81 28.37
C THR A 461 20.91 24.53 29.04
N ARG A 462 21.20 23.25 29.31
CA ARG A 462 22.50 22.78 29.80
C ARG A 462 23.09 21.77 28.82
N MET A 463 24.30 22.04 28.37
CA MET A 463 25.05 21.18 27.45
C MET A 463 26.46 20.98 27.99
N GLY A 464 26.98 19.76 27.92
CA GLY A 464 28.34 19.44 28.38
C GLY A 464 28.66 17.96 28.29
N LEU A 465 29.81 17.58 28.83
CA LEU A 465 30.22 16.20 29.00
C LEU A 465 29.59 15.58 30.27
N ASP A 466 29.36 14.27 30.25
CA ASP A 466 28.87 13.46 31.37
C ASP A 466 29.69 12.17 31.48
N GLU A 467 29.82 11.59 32.67
CA GLU A 467 30.70 10.42 32.96
C GLU A 467 29.97 9.07 32.84
N ALA A 468 28.79 9.07 32.21
CA ALA A 468 27.98 7.88 31.98
C ALA A 468 28.16 7.31 30.56
N GLY A 469 29.37 7.39 30.02
CA GLY A 469 29.69 6.91 28.66
C GLY A 469 29.38 5.43 28.44
N LEU A 470 28.94 5.10 27.23
CA LEU A 470 28.75 3.74 26.74
C LEU A 470 30.03 3.17 26.14
N PHE A 471 30.80 3.99 25.41
CA PHE A 471 32.06 3.62 24.77
C PHE A 471 33.22 4.43 25.36
N GLY A 472 33.66 4.01 26.55
CA GLY A 472 34.65 4.74 27.34
C GLY A 472 34.06 5.20 28.68
N LYS A 473 34.50 6.36 29.15
CA LYS A 473 34.02 6.97 30.41
C LYS A 473 33.08 8.14 30.16
N ARG A 474 33.13 8.81 29.01
CA ARG A 474 32.45 10.07 28.76
C ARG A 474 31.40 9.94 27.66
N CYS A 475 30.44 10.85 27.69
CA CYS A 475 29.46 11.07 26.63
C CYS A 475 29.03 12.53 26.63
N VAL A 476 28.30 12.97 25.61
CA VAL A 476 27.72 14.33 25.59
C VAL A 476 26.29 14.31 26.09
N ARG A 477 25.94 15.29 26.92
CA ARG A 477 24.61 15.48 27.50
C ARG A 477 24.02 16.82 27.09
N MET A 478 22.73 16.82 26.78
CA MET A 478 21.92 18.02 26.59
C MET A 478 20.64 17.93 27.41
N GLN A 479 20.29 19.00 28.11
CA GLN A 479 19.05 19.12 28.88
C GLN A 479 18.35 20.44 28.55
N ILE A 480 17.06 20.35 28.22
CA ILE A 480 16.18 21.50 27.96
C ILE A 480 14.97 21.41 28.91
N PRO A 481 14.68 22.45 29.72
CA PRO A 481 13.49 22.47 30.58
C PRO A 481 12.16 22.37 29.80
N HIS A 482 11.12 21.84 30.44
CA HIS A 482 9.82 21.60 29.80
C HIS A 482 9.00 22.86 29.49
N ASP A 483 9.27 23.93 30.21
CA ASP A 483 8.66 25.25 30.10
C ASP A 483 9.38 26.18 29.12
N SER A 484 10.53 25.75 28.57
CA SER A 484 11.30 26.54 27.61
C SER A 484 10.65 26.54 26.22
N LYS A 485 10.76 27.68 25.50
CA LYS A 485 10.42 27.75 24.08
C LYS A 485 11.35 26.83 23.28
N LEU A 486 10.77 25.90 22.53
CA LEU A 486 11.53 24.92 21.76
C LEU A 486 12.31 25.58 20.61
N ALA A 487 13.54 25.12 20.41
CA ALA A 487 14.40 25.46 19.27
C ALA A 487 15.34 24.28 18.99
N TRP A 488 15.75 24.10 17.73
CA TRP A 488 16.69 23.07 17.33
C TRP A 488 18.05 23.29 18.00
N THR A 489 18.33 22.48 19.01
CA THR A 489 19.49 22.66 19.90
C THR A 489 20.28 21.37 19.97
N GLY A 490 21.62 21.45 19.99
CA GLY A 490 22.49 20.28 20.13
C GLY A 490 23.87 20.46 19.52
N TRP A 491 24.52 19.33 19.26
CA TRP A 491 25.91 19.24 18.81
C TRP A 491 25.99 19.05 17.29
N ARG A 492 26.99 19.67 16.65
CA ARG A 492 27.16 19.61 15.20
C ARG A 492 28.62 19.36 14.82
N GLN A 493 28.84 18.64 13.72
CA GLN A 493 30.18 18.44 13.16
C GLN A 493 30.09 18.38 11.63
N ASP A 494 30.87 19.20 10.93
CA ASP A 494 31.00 19.13 9.46
C ASP A 494 32.02 18.07 9.08
N VAL A 495 31.59 17.10 8.27
CA VAL A 495 32.44 15.99 7.84
C VAL A 495 32.55 15.96 6.31
N PRO A 496 33.76 16.04 5.72
CA PRO A 496 33.94 15.95 4.27
C PRO A 496 33.50 14.59 3.72
N VAL A 497 32.74 14.61 2.62
CA VAL A 497 32.22 13.41 1.95
C VAL A 497 32.35 13.52 0.43
N LYS A 498 32.25 12.39 -0.26
CA LYS A 498 32.37 12.33 -1.73
C LYS A 498 30.99 12.28 -2.40
N PRO A 499 30.78 13.00 -3.51
CA PRO A 499 29.59 12.86 -4.34
C PRO A 499 29.32 11.41 -4.75
N ARG A 500 28.04 11.03 -4.86
CA ARG A 500 27.57 9.71 -5.30
C ARG A 500 28.00 8.52 -4.43
N ARG A 501 28.70 8.75 -3.32
CA ARG A 501 29.06 7.69 -2.36
C ARG A 501 27.98 7.55 -1.30
N THR A 502 27.86 6.35 -0.73
CA THR A 502 26.90 6.07 0.34
C THR A 502 27.63 5.95 1.67
N TYR A 503 27.08 6.61 2.68
CA TYR A 503 27.63 6.63 4.04
C TYR A 503 26.60 6.10 5.04
N LEU A 504 27.08 5.34 6.02
CA LEU A 504 26.31 4.96 7.20
C LEU A 504 26.57 6.01 8.28
N TYR A 505 25.51 6.66 8.75
CA TYR A 505 25.54 7.52 9.94
C TYR A 505 24.81 6.83 11.09
N ALA A 506 25.49 6.65 12.22
CA ALA A 506 24.95 6.01 13.41
C ALA A 506 25.45 6.66 14.70
N ALA A 507 24.66 6.56 15.77
CA ALA A 507 25.07 6.91 17.13
C ALA A 507 24.15 6.22 18.16
N TRP A 508 24.58 6.21 19.41
CA TRP A 508 23.82 5.69 20.55
C TRP A 508 23.23 6.83 21.36
N LEU A 509 21.95 6.71 21.70
CA LEU A 509 21.19 7.71 22.42
C LEU A 509 20.57 7.13 23.67
N LYS A 510 20.65 7.87 24.78
CA LYS A 510 19.88 7.63 25.99
C LYS A 510 18.99 8.85 26.23
N THR A 511 17.75 8.63 26.66
CA THR A 511 16.79 9.73 26.85
C THR A 511 16.12 9.63 28.22
N ARG A 512 15.78 10.78 28.79
CA ARG A 512 15.02 10.86 30.04
C ARG A 512 13.97 11.96 29.93
N ASP A 513 12.73 11.56 30.12
CA ASP A 513 11.55 12.43 30.14
C ASP A 513 11.44 13.35 28.92
N ILE A 514 11.64 12.83 27.71
CA ILE A 514 11.47 13.62 26.48
C ILE A 514 9.98 13.93 26.25
N ARG A 515 9.64 15.23 26.17
CA ARG A 515 8.29 15.77 25.95
C ARG A 515 8.26 16.83 24.86
N ASN A 516 7.05 17.14 24.38
CA ASN A 516 6.78 18.20 23.40
C ASN A 516 7.55 18.03 22.08
N GLY A 517 7.86 16.79 21.70
CA GLY A 517 8.68 16.46 20.53
C GLY A 517 9.30 15.07 20.69
N SER A 518 10.27 14.78 19.84
CA SER A 518 11.04 13.53 19.85
C SER A 518 12.51 13.78 19.47
N VAL A 519 13.36 12.78 19.70
CA VAL A 519 14.78 12.83 19.34
C VAL A 519 15.12 11.76 18.29
N GLN A 520 15.87 12.16 17.26
CA GLN A 520 16.41 11.31 16.19
C GLN A 520 17.82 11.78 15.83
N LEU A 521 18.49 11.07 14.92
CA LEU A 521 19.69 11.56 14.27
C LEU A 521 19.32 12.45 13.09
N HIS A 522 19.94 13.62 13.00
CA HIS A 522 19.70 14.60 11.94
C HIS A 522 20.98 14.89 11.16
N ALA A 523 20.87 15.33 9.91
CA ALA A 523 22.02 15.75 9.12
C ALA A 523 21.65 16.78 8.05
N HIS A 524 22.62 17.62 7.67
CA HIS A 524 22.47 18.60 6.59
C HIS A 524 23.46 18.29 5.46
N TYR A 525 23.01 18.45 4.23
CA TYR A 525 23.83 18.33 3.03
C TYR A 525 24.37 19.71 2.64
N ARG A 526 25.69 19.90 2.70
CA ARG A 526 26.33 21.19 2.42
C ARG A 526 27.24 21.14 1.20
N ASN A 527 27.07 22.09 0.30
CA ASN A 527 27.90 22.27 -0.88
C ASN A 527 29.27 22.90 -0.53
N MET A 528 30.13 23.10 -1.53
CA MET A 528 31.46 23.72 -1.35
C MET A 528 31.41 25.16 -0.81
N ALA A 529 30.29 25.88 -1.00
CA ALA A 529 30.08 27.22 -0.47
C ALA A 529 29.56 27.21 0.99
N GLY A 530 29.26 26.03 1.56
CA GLY A 530 28.70 25.87 2.90
C GLY A 530 27.18 26.04 2.99
N GLU A 531 26.52 26.22 1.85
CA GLU A 531 25.06 26.32 1.69
C GLU A 531 24.43 24.93 1.52
N HIS A 532 23.10 24.83 1.63
CA HIS A 532 22.42 23.56 1.38
C HIS A 532 22.53 23.13 -0.09
N CYS A 533 22.77 21.84 -0.32
CA CYS A 533 22.72 21.27 -1.68
C CYS A 533 21.34 21.48 -2.32
N GLU A 534 21.31 21.62 -3.64
CA GLU A 534 20.07 21.97 -4.36
C GLU A 534 19.05 20.83 -4.32
N SER A 535 19.53 19.61 -4.55
CA SER A 535 18.70 18.41 -4.68
C SER A 535 18.25 17.82 -3.34
N GLN A 536 19.01 18.05 -2.26
CA GLN A 536 18.72 17.52 -0.94
C GLN A 536 19.31 18.43 0.13
N LYS A 537 18.50 18.81 1.14
CA LYS A 537 18.90 19.80 2.15
C LYS A 537 19.14 19.17 3.52
N PHE A 538 18.19 18.32 3.94
CA PHE A 538 18.15 17.74 5.28
C PHE A 538 17.92 16.24 5.23
N ALA A 539 18.36 15.55 6.28
CA ALA A 539 18.20 14.13 6.48
C ALA A 539 17.89 13.85 7.96
N ALA A 540 17.18 12.76 8.23
CA ALA A 540 17.01 12.21 9.56
C ALA A 540 16.96 10.68 9.51
N THR A 541 17.36 10.01 10.58
CA THR A 541 17.27 8.54 10.67
C THR A 541 17.04 8.02 12.09
N GLY A 542 16.59 6.76 12.16
CA GLY A 542 16.24 6.02 13.37
C GLY A 542 14.80 6.27 13.83
N PRO A 543 14.24 5.40 14.69
CA PRO A 543 12.95 5.68 15.34
C PRO A 543 13.00 6.96 16.16
N ALA A 544 11.90 7.72 16.14
CA ALA A 544 11.70 8.89 16.99
C ALA A 544 11.57 8.48 18.47
N LEU A 545 12.53 8.89 19.30
CA LEU A 545 12.54 8.57 20.73
C LEU A 545 11.75 9.63 21.52
N THR A 546 10.86 9.16 22.39
CA THR A 546 10.09 9.99 23.35
C THR A 546 10.16 9.37 24.74
N GLY A 547 9.85 10.14 25.80
CA GLY A 547 9.91 9.64 27.17
C GLY A 547 11.33 9.27 27.63
N THR A 548 11.44 8.14 28.33
CA THR A 548 12.71 7.66 28.90
C THR A 548 13.09 6.34 28.24
N ASN A 549 14.28 6.30 27.64
CA ASN A 549 14.82 5.11 26.97
C ASN A 549 16.27 4.92 27.42
N ASP A 550 16.69 3.67 27.58
CA ASP A 550 18.10 3.36 27.78
C ASP A 550 18.89 3.51 26.47
N TRP A 551 20.21 3.31 26.52
CA TRP A 551 21.09 3.38 25.36
C TRP A 551 20.53 2.59 24.16
N THR A 552 20.17 3.32 23.11
CA THR A 552 19.53 2.83 21.90
C THR A 552 20.34 3.27 20.70
N SER A 553 20.72 2.33 19.82
CA SER A 553 21.39 2.68 18.56
C SER A 553 20.40 3.17 17.52
N LEU A 554 20.73 4.29 16.88
CA LEU A 554 20.05 4.80 15.70
C LEU A 554 21.06 4.80 14.54
N SER A 555 20.61 4.44 13.33
CA SER A 555 21.49 4.39 12.15
C SER A 555 20.72 4.60 10.85
N GLY A 556 21.37 5.10 9.80
CA GLY A 556 20.78 5.26 8.47
C GLY A 556 21.82 5.36 7.35
N LEU A 557 21.43 4.96 6.15
CA LEU A 557 22.24 5.08 4.94
C LEU A 557 21.86 6.36 4.18
N PHE A 558 22.89 7.09 3.74
CA PHE A 558 22.74 8.33 2.98
C PHE A 558 23.63 8.29 1.75
N THR A 559 23.03 8.35 0.56
CA THR A 559 23.76 8.55 -0.69
C THR A 559 23.92 10.03 -0.97
N MET A 560 25.14 10.46 -1.27
CA MET A 560 25.44 11.89 -1.40
C MET A 560 25.09 12.44 -2.79
N PRO A 561 24.49 13.65 -2.88
CA PRO A 561 24.20 14.29 -4.15
C PRO A 561 25.48 14.75 -4.88
N ASP A 562 25.33 15.13 -6.15
CA ASP A 562 26.44 15.49 -7.03
C ASP A 562 27.20 16.75 -6.58
N ASP A 563 26.48 17.71 -5.98
CA ASP A 563 26.99 19.01 -5.53
C ASP A 563 27.45 19.03 -4.05
N ILE A 564 27.50 17.87 -3.39
CA ILE A 564 27.92 17.76 -1.98
C ILE A 564 29.40 18.10 -1.79
N ALA A 565 29.72 18.66 -0.63
CA ALA A 565 31.08 18.74 -0.10
C ALA A 565 31.18 18.21 1.32
N ASN A 566 30.25 18.61 2.20
CA ASN A 566 30.24 18.24 3.60
C ASN A 566 28.88 17.67 4.01
N PHE A 567 28.89 16.61 4.81
CA PHE A 567 27.72 16.07 5.48
C PHE A 567 27.80 16.48 6.95
N GLN A 568 26.98 17.47 7.33
CA GLN A 568 27.00 17.98 8.71
C GLN A 568 26.16 17.05 9.58
N LEU A 569 26.79 16.43 10.57
CA LEU A 569 26.13 15.55 11.55
C LEU A 569 25.45 16.41 12.62
N HIS A 570 24.21 16.09 12.99
CA HIS A 570 23.45 16.80 14.02
C HIS A 570 22.95 15.83 15.09
N LEU A 571 23.49 16.00 16.30
CA LEU A 571 23.02 15.36 17.53
C LEU A 571 22.15 16.37 18.28
N THR A 572 20.97 16.64 17.72
CA THR A 572 20.09 17.74 18.10
C THR A 572 18.70 17.26 18.50
N MET A 573 17.95 18.10 19.21
CA MET A 573 16.52 17.86 19.48
C MET A 573 15.70 19.13 19.32
N LEU A 574 14.46 18.96 18.84
CA LEU A 574 13.38 19.93 18.94
C LEU A 574 12.34 19.40 19.94
N ALA A 575 12.80 19.23 21.17
CA ALA A 575 12.03 18.67 22.27
C ALA A 575 12.55 19.20 23.60
N SER A 576 11.85 18.89 24.68
CA SER A 576 12.28 19.17 26.06
C SER A 576 12.58 17.86 26.79
N GLY A 577 13.44 17.90 27.81
CA GLY A 577 13.92 16.71 28.55
C GLY A 577 15.44 16.60 28.54
N THR A 578 15.99 15.41 28.82
CA THR A 578 17.44 15.14 28.77
C THR A 578 17.77 14.08 27.73
N VAL A 579 18.82 14.31 26.94
CA VAL A 579 19.39 13.33 26.02
C VAL A 579 20.90 13.23 26.21
N TRP A 580 21.42 12.00 26.12
CA TRP A 580 22.84 11.71 26.01
C TRP A 580 23.12 11.08 24.64
N HIS A 581 24.26 11.42 24.05
CA HIS A 581 24.75 10.78 22.82
C HIS A 581 26.16 10.23 23.05
N ASP A 582 26.43 9.07 22.45
CA ASP A 582 27.74 8.43 22.45
C ASP A 582 27.97 7.60 21.16
N GLY A 583 29.22 7.28 20.86
CA GLY A 583 29.62 6.34 19.81
C GLY A 583 29.15 6.72 18.41
N VAL A 584 29.56 7.89 17.92
CA VAL A 584 29.18 8.40 16.59
C VAL A 584 30.00 7.74 15.49
N LEU A 585 29.33 7.12 14.51
CA LEU A 585 29.95 6.55 13.32
C LEU A 585 29.44 7.26 12.06
N LEU A 586 30.36 7.80 11.26
CA LEU A 586 30.11 8.12 9.86
C LEU A 586 31.15 7.40 8.99
N ALA A 587 30.73 6.38 8.22
CA ALA A 587 31.65 5.61 7.39
C ALA A 587 31.13 5.44 5.97
N GLU A 588 32.02 5.49 4.97
CA GLU A 588 31.67 5.09 3.59
C GLU A 588 31.37 3.59 3.58
N VAL A 589 30.19 3.21 3.07
CA VAL A 589 29.75 1.82 3.00
C VAL A 589 29.23 1.49 1.61
N THR A 590 29.33 0.21 1.23
CA THR A 590 28.57 -0.33 0.10
C THR A 590 27.29 -0.96 0.64
N PRO A 591 26.10 -0.44 0.28
CA PRO A 591 24.85 -1.10 0.61
C PRO A 591 24.84 -2.50 0.02
N ALA A 592 24.48 -3.48 0.84
CA ALA A 592 24.39 -4.88 0.47
C ALA A 592 22.94 -5.32 0.40
N GLU A 593 22.64 -6.22 -0.53
CA GLU A 593 21.29 -6.71 -0.76
C GLU A 593 21.13 -8.14 -0.23
N THR A 594 20.09 -8.37 0.57
CA THR A 594 19.68 -9.71 0.95
C THR A 594 19.09 -10.44 -0.26
N GLY A 595 19.55 -11.66 -0.53
CA GLY A 595 18.85 -12.58 -1.41
C GLY A 595 17.77 -13.39 -0.67
N ALA A 596 17.36 -14.51 -1.26
CA ALA A 596 16.31 -15.35 -0.69
C ALA A 596 16.78 -16.02 0.61
N LEU A 597 15.91 -16.07 1.62
CA LEU A 597 16.14 -16.86 2.83
C LEU A 597 16.13 -18.35 2.49
N GLU A 598 17.23 -19.01 2.79
CA GLU A 598 17.41 -20.44 2.58
C GLU A 598 17.28 -21.17 3.92
N ALA A 599 16.38 -22.14 4.00
CA ALA A 599 16.29 -23.04 5.14
C ALA A 599 17.10 -24.31 4.86
N ARG A 600 17.91 -24.75 5.83
CA ARG A 600 18.69 -25.99 5.71
C ARG A 600 17.74 -27.18 5.67
N GLU A 601 18.05 -28.17 4.85
CA GLU A 601 17.32 -29.44 4.88
C GLU A 601 17.45 -30.05 6.28
N ALA A 602 16.35 -30.09 7.02
CA ALA A 602 16.33 -30.75 8.31
C ALA A 602 16.31 -32.27 8.08
N PRO A 603 16.82 -33.10 9.00
CA PRO A 603 16.65 -34.56 8.93
C PRO A 603 15.18 -34.98 8.77
N ILE A 604 14.24 -34.17 9.28
CA ILE A 604 12.78 -34.34 9.18
C ILE A 604 12.26 -34.12 7.74
N THR A 605 12.91 -33.27 6.93
CA THR A 605 12.49 -32.96 5.55
C THR A 605 12.97 -33.99 4.54
N THR A 606 13.58 -35.11 4.96
CA THR A 606 13.85 -36.26 4.08
C THR A 606 12.58 -36.95 3.57
N ARG A 607 11.40 -36.55 4.07
CA ARG A 607 10.06 -37.01 3.67
C ARG A 607 9.09 -35.84 3.63
N LEU A 608 7.90 -36.08 3.08
CA LEU A 608 6.78 -35.13 3.12
C LEU A 608 6.35 -34.89 4.58
N ALA A 609 6.38 -33.64 5.02
CA ALA A 609 5.96 -33.20 6.34
C ALA A 609 4.65 -32.40 6.24
N ILE A 610 3.73 -32.65 7.19
CA ILE A 610 2.48 -31.91 7.35
C ILE A 610 2.33 -31.57 8.83
N TRP A 611 2.09 -30.30 9.15
CA TRP A 611 1.95 -29.86 10.54
C TRP A 611 0.91 -28.75 10.67
N PRO A 612 0.23 -28.64 11.82
CA PRO A 612 -0.66 -27.52 12.10
C PRO A 612 0.14 -26.26 12.39
N VAL A 613 -0.40 -25.13 11.95
CA VAL A 613 0.13 -23.79 12.24
C VAL A 613 -0.99 -22.97 12.87
N ASN A 614 -0.66 -22.15 13.87
CA ASN A 614 -1.58 -21.17 14.44
C ASN A 614 -2.19 -20.31 13.31
N PRO A 615 -3.53 -20.23 13.15
CA PRO A 615 -4.19 -19.45 12.11
C PRO A 615 -3.80 -17.96 12.06
N LEU A 616 -3.34 -17.38 13.18
CA LEU A 616 -2.85 -16.00 13.25
C LEU A 616 -1.49 -15.79 12.58
N VAL A 617 -0.74 -16.86 12.30
CA VAL A 617 0.61 -16.80 11.76
C VAL A 617 0.58 -17.08 10.27
N LYS A 618 1.06 -16.12 9.47
CA LYS A 618 1.27 -16.33 8.04
C LYS A 618 2.39 -17.34 7.80
N VAL A 619 2.13 -18.28 6.88
CA VAL A 619 3.05 -19.36 6.52
C VAL A 619 3.80 -19.00 5.23
N PHE A 620 5.12 -18.84 5.33
CA PHE A 620 5.98 -18.50 4.22
C PHE A 620 6.64 -19.73 3.59
N GLN A 621 7.14 -19.59 2.37
CA GLN A 621 7.70 -20.70 1.59
C GLN A 621 8.93 -21.34 2.24
N GLU A 622 9.67 -20.58 3.03
CA GLU A 622 10.84 -21.02 3.78
C GLU A 622 10.52 -21.60 5.16
N ASP A 623 9.27 -21.55 5.63
CA ASP A 623 8.91 -22.07 6.95
C ASP A 623 9.19 -23.57 7.05
N VAL A 624 9.88 -23.98 8.11
CA VAL A 624 10.25 -25.38 8.34
C VAL A 624 9.32 -26.04 9.37
N PRO A 625 9.07 -27.35 9.27
CA PRO A 625 8.28 -28.08 10.27
C PRO A 625 8.95 -27.99 11.65
N PRO A 626 8.17 -27.89 12.73
CA PRO A 626 8.70 -27.99 14.09
C PRO A 626 9.26 -29.40 14.34
N ARG A 627 10.22 -29.52 15.28
CA ARG A 627 10.79 -30.82 15.66
C ARG A 627 9.73 -31.81 16.15
N VAL A 628 8.74 -31.31 16.89
CA VAL A 628 7.57 -32.07 17.36
C VAL A 628 6.33 -31.30 16.91
N PRO A 629 5.60 -31.79 15.88
CA PRO A 629 4.33 -31.21 15.49
C PRO A 629 3.30 -31.28 16.62
N ALA A 630 2.51 -30.22 16.78
CA ALA A 630 1.36 -30.24 17.67
C ALA A 630 0.27 -31.20 17.14
N GLN A 631 -0.65 -31.58 18.02
CA GLN A 631 -1.85 -32.32 17.59
C GLN A 631 -2.73 -31.42 16.72
N VAL A 632 -3.32 -32.02 15.67
CA VAL A 632 -4.25 -31.32 14.79
C VAL A 632 -5.62 -31.28 15.46
N ARG A 633 -5.89 -30.17 16.17
CA ARG A 633 -7.11 -29.96 16.94
C ARG A 633 -7.60 -28.53 16.78
N VAL A 634 -8.91 -28.37 16.66
CA VAL A 634 -9.62 -27.08 16.74
C VAL A 634 -10.76 -27.18 17.74
N SER A 635 -11.18 -26.06 18.32
CA SER A 635 -12.34 -25.98 19.21
C SER A 635 -13.27 -24.84 18.77
N ALA A 636 -14.57 -25.11 18.78
CA ALA A 636 -15.59 -24.21 18.27
C ALA A 636 -16.90 -24.35 19.06
N ALA A 637 -17.60 -23.25 19.27
CA ALA A 637 -18.95 -23.21 19.79
C ALA A 637 -19.94 -23.60 18.70
N ARG A 638 -21.20 -23.83 19.08
CA ARG A 638 -22.28 -23.94 18.10
C ARG A 638 -22.52 -22.58 17.44
N ASN A 639 -22.86 -22.59 16.15
CA ASN A 639 -23.09 -21.39 15.33
C ASN A 639 -21.81 -20.57 15.07
N GLU A 640 -20.68 -21.27 14.96
CA GLU A 640 -19.35 -20.71 14.71
C GLU A 640 -18.70 -21.37 13.49
N LYS A 641 -17.78 -20.64 12.86
CA LYS A 641 -16.82 -21.19 11.91
C LYS A 641 -15.42 -21.16 12.53
N GLU A 642 -14.67 -22.26 12.42
CA GLU A 642 -13.31 -22.35 12.96
C GLU A 642 -12.35 -22.90 11.92
N PRO A 643 -11.19 -22.27 11.69
CA PRO A 643 -10.23 -22.76 10.73
C PRO A 643 -9.17 -23.67 11.33
N LEU A 644 -8.70 -24.58 10.49
CA LEU A 644 -7.46 -25.31 10.67
C LEU A 644 -6.51 -24.95 9.53
N GLN A 645 -5.37 -24.34 9.86
CA GLN A 645 -4.28 -24.11 8.92
C GLN A 645 -3.27 -25.26 9.02
N LEU A 646 -3.00 -25.91 7.88
CA LEU A 646 -1.96 -26.93 7.75
C LEU A 646 -0.91 -26.46 6.75
N ALA A 647 0.36 -26.73 7.06
CA ALA A 647 1.49 -26.47 6.19
C ALA A 647 2.09 -27.78 5.67
N VAL A 648 2.45 -27.81 4.39
CA VAL A 648 3.05 -28.98 3.72
C VAL A 648 4.41 -28.61 3.15
N ARG A 649 5.42 -29.44 3.39
CA ARG A 649 6.77 -29.29 2.84
C ARG A 649 7.36 -30.64 2.50
N GLY A 650 8.08 -30.75 1.39
CA GLY A 650 8.77 -31.98 1.00
C GLY A 650 10.06 -31.71 0.22
N PRO A 651 10.97 -32.69 0.13
CA PRO A 651 12.27 -32.52 -0.51
C PRO A 651 12.20 -32.62 -2.05
N ALA A 652 11.07 -33.05 -2.60
CA ALA A 652 10.88 -33.30 -4.02
C ALA A 652 9.63 -32.59 -4.54
N ALA A 653 9.64 -32.28 -5.83
CA ALA A 653 8.48 -31.71 -6.50
C ALA A 653 7.36 -32.76 -6.60
N ILE A 654 6.13 -32.36 -6.29
CA ILE A 654 4.95 -33.23 -6.42
C ILE A 654 3.86 -32.40 -7.12
N GLN A 655 3.42 -32.86 -8.28
CA GLN A 655 2.41 -32.19 -9.09
C GLN A 655 1.01 -32.70 -8.75
N GLY A 656 0.01 -31.82 -8.79
CA GLY A 656 -1.41 -32.14 -8.68
C GLY A 656 -1.79 -32.84 -7.38
N ILE A 657 -1.25 -32.39 -6.24
CA ILE A 657 -1.69 -32.87 -4.93
C ILE A 657 -3.13 -32.42 -4.72
N ARG A 658 -4.04 -33.36 -4.45
CA ARG A 658 -5.40 -33.08 -3.97
C ARG A 658 -5.51 -33.24 -2.47
N ILE A 659 -6.28 -32.36 -1.86
CA ILE A 659 -6.62 -32.33 -0.44
C ILE A 659 -8.01 -32.93 -0.27
N GLU A 660 -8.10 -34.13 0.31
CA GLU A 660 -9.38 -34.75 0.65
C GLU A 660 -9.59 -34.68 2.16
N VAL A 661 -10.73 -34.14 2.60
CA VAL A 661 -11.07 -34.02 4.02
C VAL A 661 -12.35 -34.77 4.30
N THR A 662 -12.30 -35.76 5.20
CA THR A 662 -13.52 -36.48 5.60
C THR A 662 -14.39 -35.60 6.48
N PRO A 663 -15.73 -35.59 6.38
CA PRO A 663 -16.59 -34.86 7.32
C PRO A 663 -16.39 -35.31 8.78
N PRO A 664 -16.29 -34.39 9.76
CA PRO A 664 -16.07 -34.74 11.16
C PRO A 664 -17.23 -35.59 11.71
N ALA A 665 -16.92 -36.68 12.40
CA ALA A 665 -17.91 -37.59 12.99
C ALA A 665 -17.74 -37.70 14.51
N HIS A 666 -18.85 -37.59 15.24
CA HIS A 666 -18.92 -37.83 16.67
C HIS A 666 -19.14 -39.31 16.97
N ARG A 667 -18.70 -39.76 18.15
CA ARG A 667 -18.84 -41.16 18.60
C ARG A 667 -20.29 -41.69 18.62
N THR A 668 -21.29 -40.81 18.67
CA THR A 668 -22.72 -41.18 18.65
C THR A 668 -23.29 -41.31 17.23
N GLY A 669 -22.48 -41.10 16.18
CA GLY A 669 -22.90 -41.12 14.78
C GLY A 669 -23.35 -39.77 14.22
N ALA A 670 -23.46 -38.72 15.05
CA ALA A 670 -23.70 -37.36 14.57
C ALA A 670 -22.51 -36.86 13.72
N ARG A 671 -22.79 -36.06 12.68
CA ARG A 671 -21.77 -35.53 11.77
C ARG A 671 -21.86 -34.02 11.66
N LEU A 672 -20.72 -33.36 11.50
CA LEU A 672 -20.67 -31.97 11.06
C LEU A 672 -20.73 -31.91 9.53
N PRO A 673 -21.10 -30.76 8.93
CA PRO A 673 -21.00 -30.53 7.49
C PRO A 673 -19.59 -30.84 6.96
N ALA A 674 -19.51 -31.13 5.66
CA ALA A 674 -18.21 -31.22 4.98
C ALA A 674 -17.47 -29.88 5.12
N PRO A 675 -16.20 -29.87 5.51
CA PRO A 675 -15.46 -28.63 5.67
C PRO A 675 -15.08 -28.03 4.31
N GLU A 676 -14.95 -26.70 4.28
CA GLU A 676 -14.47 -25.97 3.10
C GLU A 676 -12.94 -26.08 3.05
N VAL A 677 -12.39 -26.26 1.85
CA VAL A 677 -10.95 -26.36 1.61
C VAL A 677 -10.50 -25.23 0.71
N ALA A 678 -9.43 -24.54 1.10
CA ALA A 678 -8.80 -23.51 0.29
C ALA A 678 -7.28 -23.64 0.32
N VAL A 679 -6.64 -23.46 -0.84
CA VAL A 679 -5.19 -23.30 -0.92
C VAL A 679 -4.85 -21.83 -0.68
N VAL A 680 -3.92 -21.56 0.23
CA VAL A 680 -3.50 -20.19 0.50
C VAL A 680 -2.59 -19.72 -0.65
N GLY A 681 -3.03 -18.70 -1.37
CA GLY A 681 -2.27 -18.08 -2.46
C GLY A 681 -1.28 -17.04 -1.97
N TYR A 682 -0.30 -16.72 -2.81
CA TYR A 682 0.73 -15.72 -2.52
C TYR A 682 0.63 -14.54 -3.49
N VAL A 683 0.77 -13.32 -2.97
CA VAL A 683 0.80 -12.07 -3.75
C VAL A 683 2.11 -11.32 -3.49
N PRO A 684 2.71 -10.65 -4.49
CA PRO A 684 3.95 -9.91 -4.29
C PRO A 684 3.69 -8.60 -3.56
N VAL A 685 4.65 -8.17 -2.74
CA VAL A 685 4.74 -6.85 -2.11
C VAL A 685 6.09 -6.26 -2.46
N ASP A 686 6.10 -5.10 -3.12
CA ASP A 686 7.26 -4.44 -3.74
C ASP A 686 8.05 -3.53 -2.80
N HIS A 687 7.41 -3.10 -1.73
CA HIS A 687 7.99 -2.23 -0.74
C HIS A 687 7.31 -2.46 0.60
N LYS A 688 8.02 -2.23 1.70
CA LYS A 688 7.47 -2.22 3.04
C LYS A 688 6.27 -1.26 3.14
N THR A 689 5.26 -1.59 3.93
CA THR A 689 4.05 -0.77 4.07
C THR A 689 4.29 0.60 4.73
N SER A 690 3.69 1.63 4.17
CA SER A 690 3.44 2.96 4.75
C SER A 690 2.45 3.72 3.85
N TYR A 691 1.99 4.89 4.28
CA TYR A 691 1.56 5.91 3.32
C TYR A 691 2.79 6.51 2.65
N TYR A 692 2.70 6.67 1.34
CA TYR A 692 3.72 7.34 0.54
C TYR A 692 3.09 8.47 -0.25
N SER A 693 3.79 9.58 -0.35
CA SER A 693 3.38 10.71 -1.18
C SER A 693 4.42 11.03 -2.23
N SER A 694 4.00 11.55 -3.37
CA SER A 694 4.90 12.08 -4.39
C SER A 694 4.31 13.33 -5.05
N ASN A 695 5.20 14.27 -5.41
CA ASN A 695 4.89 15.40 -6.27
C ASN A 695 5.66 15.34 -7.58
N THR A 696 6.26 14.19 -7.91
CA THR A 696 6.94 14.01 -9.20
C THR A 696 5.94 14.12 -10.36
N PRO A 697 6.38 14.59 -11.54
CA PRO A 697 5.51 14.73 -12.71
C PRO A 697 4.76 13.45 -13.06
N GLU A 698 3.63 13.57 -13.76
CA GLU A 698 2.75 12.42 -14.09
C GLU A 698 3.49 11.30 -14.83
N TRP A 699 4.39 11.67 -15.75
CA TRP A 699 5.18 10.75 -16.56
C TRP A 699 6.39 10.13 -15.85
N HIS A 700 6.70 10.55 -14.61
CA HIS A 700 7.67 9.86 -13.76
C HIS A 700 7.03 8.63 -13.13
N ARG A 701 7.77 7.52 -13.10
CA ARG A 701 7.34 6.33 -12.37
C ARG A 701 7.31 6.65 -10.88
N LYS A 702 6.18 6.36 -10.24
CA LYS A 702 5.99 6.60 -8.81
C LYS A 702 6.16 5.29 -8.07
N PHE A 703 7.09 5.28 -7.13
CA PHE A 703 7.34 4.17 -6.24
C PHE A 703 7.82 4.72 -4.88
N PRO A 704 7.68 3.95 -3.80
CA PRO A 704 8.16 4.35 -2.48
C PRO A 704 9.65 4.69 -2.47
N THR A 705 9.99 5.86 -1.91
CA THR A 705 11.39 6.33 -1.77
C THR A 705 11.86 6.43 -0.32
N SER A 706 10.98 6.16 0.65
CA SER A 706 11.31 6.12 2.08
C SER A 706 11.19 4.69 2.63
N THR A 707 11.86 4.40 3.74
CA THR A 707 12.05 3.03 4.27
C THR A 707 10.77 2.27 4.68
N GLY A 708 9.63 2.95 4.83
CA GLY A 708 8.36 2.35 5.28
C GLY A 708 8.27 2.13 6.80
N ALA A 709 7.08 1.77 7.29
CA ALA A 709 6.75 1.72 8.72
C ALA A 709 5.85 0.52 9.05
N SER A 710 6.43 -0.67 9.09
CA SER A 710 5.77 -1.94 9.47
C SER A 710 6.78 -2.97 9.98
N ASP A 711 6.34 -4.20 10.24
CA ASP A 711 7.18 -5.40 10.34
C ASP A 711 7.20 -6.25 9.07
N GLY A 712 6.86 -5.64 7.92
CA GLY A 712 6.87 -6.25 6.58
C GLY A 712 8.19 -6.14 5.81
N TRP A 713 8.24 -6.79 4.64
CA TRP A 713 9.39 -6.84 3.71
C TRP A 713 8.93 -7.08 2.26
N VAL A 714 9.86 -6.84 1.32
CA VAL A 714 9.67 -7.10 -0.12
C VAL A 714 9.68 -8.60 -0.39
N GLY A 715 8.64 -9.14 -1.02
CA GLY A 715 8.57 -10.55 -1.39
C GLY A 715 7.15 -11.07 -1.60
N MET A 716 7.00 -12.39 -1.61
CA MET A 716 5.71 -13.06 -1.74
C MET A 716 5.04 -13.21 -0.37
N TRP A 717 3.80 -12.76 -0.25
CA TRP A 717 3.02 -12.78 0.98
C TRP A 717 1.77 -13.67 0.83
N PRO A 718 1.52 -14.60 1.76
CA PRO A 718 0.32 -15.44 1.75
C PRO A 718 -0.89 -14.59 2.17
N ASP A 719 -1.93 -14.55 1.34
CA ASP A 719 -3.15 -13.79 1.69
C ASP A 719 -4.47 -14.36 1.15
N PRO A 720 -4.71 -14.48 -0.18
CA PRO A 720 -5.99 -14.98 -0.68
C PRO A 720 -6.20 -16.46 -0.35
N LEU A 721 -7.40 -16.81 0.11
CA LEU A 721 -7.83 -18.19 0.30
C LEU A 721 -8.48 -18.69 -0.99
N LEU A 722 -7.67 -19.24 -1.89
CA LEU A 722 -8.12 -19.72 -3.19
C LEU A 722 -9.05 -20.93 -2.99
N PRO A 723 -10.31 -20.90 -3.46
CA PRO A 723 -11.29 -21.96 -3.22
C PRO A 723 -11.05 -23.15 -4.17
N ARG A 724 -9.92 -23.81 -3.96
CA ARG A 724 -9.48 -25.01 -4.67
C ARG A 724 -8.86 -25.97 -3.67
N ASP A 725 -8.97 -27.26 -3.97
CA ASP A 725 -8.47 -28.37 -3.16
C ASP A 725 -7.18 -28.98 -3.73
N ALA A 726 -6.58 -28.35 -4.74
CA ALA A 726 -5.40 -28.88 -5.41
C ALA A 726 -4.27 -27.84 -5.56
N PHE A 727 -3.03 -28.33 -5.44
CA PHE A 727 -1.82 -27.53 -5.59
C PHE A 727 -0.62 -28.36 -6.07
N ASP A 728 0.39 -27.67 -6.58
CA ASP A 728 1.72 -28.24 -6.84
C ASP A 728 2.66 -27.89 -5.69
N LEU A 729 3.43 -28.88 -5.23
CA LEU A 729 4.45 -28.68 -4.21
C LEU A 729 5.82 -28.58 -4.88
N GLU A 730 6.48 -27.44 -4.70
CA GLU A 730 7.87 -27.26 -5.10
C GLU A 730 8.82 -27.89 -4.07
N PRO A 731 10.01 -28.39 -4.48
CA PRO A 731 11.01 -28.91 -3.55
C PRO A 731 11.40 -27.86 -2.52
N ASN A 732 11.42 -28.23 -1.25
CA ASN A 732 11.88 -27.37 -0.16
C ASN A 732 11.16 -26.00 -0.10
N LYS A 733 9.90 -25.94 -0.56
CA LYS A 733 8.99 -24.85 -0.28
C LYS A 733 7.79 -25.34 0.51
N THR A 734 7.28 -24.48 1.36
CA THR A 734 6.12 -24.76 2.20
C THR A 734 4.87 -24.19 1.55
N GLN A 735 3.85 -25.03 1.36
CA GLN A 735 2.54 -24.64 0.86
C GLN A 735 1.50 -24.79 1.99
N PRO A 736 0.92 -23.68 2.47
CA PRO A 736 -0.20 -23.71 3.39
C PRO A 736 -1.51 -23.97 2.67
N PHE A 737 -2.40 -24.68 3.35
CA PHE A 737 -3.81 -24.79 2.99
C PHE A 737 -4.68 -24.69 4.24
N TRP A 738 -5.92 -24.31 4.01
CA TRP A 738 -6.87 -23.89 5.03
C TRP A 738 -8.12 -24.77 4.96
N ILE A 739 -8.57 -25.26 6.11
CA ILE A 739 -9.79 -26.05 6.25
C ILE A 739 -10.73 -25.31 7.19
N THR A 740 -11.90 -24.90 6.73
CA THR A 740 -12.89 -24.20 7.56
C THR A 740 -14.01 -25.16 7.97
N PHE A 741 -14.18 -25.34 9.29
CA PHE A 741 -15.27 -26.14 9.86
C PHE A 741 -16.43 -25.23 10.26
N SER A 742 -17.62 -25.49 9.72
CA SER A 742 -18.86 -24.81 10.13
C SER A 742 -19.61 -25.68 11.14
N VAL A 743 -19.88 -25.16 12.35
CA VAL A 743 -20.59 -25.90 13.41
C VAL A 743 -22.06 -25.46 13.48
N PRO A 744 -23.02 -26.36 13.15
CA PRO A 744 -24.43 -26.03 13.24
C PRO A 744 -24.88 -25.63 14.65
N LYS A 745 -25.89 -24.76 14.73
CA LYS A 745 -26.48 -24.28 15.99
C LYS A 745 -26.95 -25.38 16.93
N ASN A 746 -27.37 -26.52 16.38
CA ASN A 746 -27.89 -27.68 17.09
C ASN A 746 -26.90 -28.86 17.17
N ALA A 747 -25.62 -28.67 16.84
CA ALA A 747 -24.62 -29.73 16.90
C ALA A 747 -24.51 -30.33 18.32
N ALA A 748 -24.32 -31.65 18.41
CA ALA A 748 -24.04 -32.29 19.69
C ALA A 748 -22.69 -31.79 20.24
N PRO A 749 -22.55 -31.52 21.54
CA PRO A 749 -21.27 -31.11 22.09
C PRO A 749 -20.34 -32.30 22.26
N GLY A 750 -19.03 -32.08 22.17
CA GLY A 750 -18.00 -33.11 22.30
C GLY A 750 -17.05 -33.18 21.11
N ASP A 751 -16.20 -34.21 21.12
CA ASP A 751 -15.16 -34.38 20.11
C ASP A 751 -15.69 -35.10 18.86
N TYR A 752 -15.47 -34.47 17.71
CA TYR A 752 -15.66 -35.04 16.38
C TYR A 752 -14.30 -35.33 15.76
N THR A 753 -14.16 -36.48 15.10
CA THR A 753 -12.90 -36.90 14.47
C THR A 753 -13.04 -37.03 12.97
N GLY A 754 -11.98 -36.73 12.24
CA GLY A 754 -11.85 -36.98 10.81
C GLY A 754 -10.38 -37.08 10.41
N GLU A 755 -10.13 -37.12 9.11
CA GLU A 755 -8.77 -37.11 8.56
C GLU A 755 -8.65 -36.24 7.32
N VAL A 756 -7.47 -35.65 7.16
CA VAL A 756 -7.00 -34.99 5.94
C VAL A 756 -6.10 -35.98 5.19
N ARG A 757 -6.37 -36.18 3.90
CA ARG A 757 -5.56 -37.03 3.03
C ARG A 757 -4.98 -36.17 1.91
N LEU A 758 -3.69 -36.35 1.64
CA LEU A 758 -3.07 -35.81 0.43
C LEU A 758 -2.97 -36.94 -0.59
N VAL A 759 -3.44 -36.69 -1.81
CA VAL A 759 -3.48 -37.66 -2.91
C VAL A 759 -2.75 -37.09 -4.13
N ALA A 760 -1.79 -37.84 -4.68
CA ALA A 760 -1.09 -37.48 -5.91
C ALA A 760 -1.00 -38.70 -6.83
N GLY A 761 -1.26 -38.51 -8.13
CA GLY A 761 -1.26 -39.62 -9.11
C GLY A 761 -2.22 -40.76 -8.74
N GLY A 762 -3.35 -40.44 -8.09
CA GLY A 762 -4.33 -41.43 -7.60
C GLY A 762 -3.90 -42.23 -6.37
N LYS A 763 -2.72 -41.94 -5.79
CA LYS A 763 -2.20 -42.60 -4.59
C LYS A 763 -2.23 -41.65 -3.40
N ARG A 764 -2.65 -42.17 -2.25
CA ARG A 764 -2.57 -41.44 -0.97
C ARG A 764 -1.11 -41.35 -0.53
N ILE A 765 -0.57 -40.14 -0.44
CA ILE A 765 0.82 -39.86 -0.06
C ILE A 765 0.97 -39.45 1.40
N ALA A 766 -0.10 -38.97 2.05
CA ALA A 766 -0.13 -38.67 3.47
C ALA A 766 -1.54 -38.76 4.05
N THR A 767 -1.63 -38.93 5.38
CA THR A 767 -2.88 -38.91 6.13
C THR A 767 -2.63 -38.29 7.50
N VAL A 768 -3.47 -37.33 7.88
CA VAL A 768 -3.35 -36.59 9.14
C VAL A 768 -4.71 -36.63 9.84
N PRO A 769 -4.84 -37.32 10.99
CA PRO A 769 -6.07 -37.30 11.77
C PRO A 769 -6.26 -35.93 12.41
N TYR A 770 -7.50 -35.47 12.52
CA TYR A 770 -7.84 -34.22 13.19
C TYR A 770 -9.01 -34.40 14.16
N THR A 771 -9.11 -33.51 15.15
CA THR A 771 -10.24 -33.43 16.09
C THR A 771 -10.87 -32.03 16.10
N VAL A 772 -12.19 -31.96 16.04
CA VAL A 772 -12.99 -30.74 16.25
C VAL A 772 -13.75 -30.89 17.56
N HIS A 773 -13.42 -30.09 18.57
CA HIS A 773 -14.16 -30.05 19.82
C HIS A 773 -15.32 -29.05 19.73
N VAL A 774 -16.55 -29.53 19.87
CA VAL A 774 -17.75 -28.68 19.89
C VAL A 774 -18.13 -28.36 21.33
N TRP A 775 -18.06 -27.08 21.72
CA TRP A 775 -18.48 -26.62 23.05
C TRP A 775 -20.01 -26.71 23.22
N SER A 776 -20.46 -26.80 24.48
CA SER A 776 -21.89 -26.96 24.82
C SER A 776 -22.73 -25.68 24.80
N PHE A 777 -22.12 -24.52 24.49
CA PHE A 777 -22.80 -23.25 24.32
C PHE A 777 -22.90 -22.83 22.84
N THR A 778 -23.65 -21.76 22.59
CA THR A 778 -24.04 -21.33 21.24
C THR A 778 -23.84 -19.84 21.09
N LEU A 779 -23.19 -19.42 20.00
CA LEU A 779 -23.05 -18.01 19.67
C LEU A 779 -24.36 -17.45 19.09
N PRO A 780 -24.69 -16.17 19.35
CA PRO A 780 -25.91 -15.55 18.84
C PRO A 780 -25.87 -15.40 17.31
N ASP A 781 -27.07 -15.25 16.71
CA ASP A 781 -27.19 -14.98 15.27
C ASP A 781 -26.82 -13.52 14.95
N GLU A 782 -27.19 -12.59 15.83
CA GLU A 782 -26.81 -11.17 15.76
C GLU A 782 -25.61 -10.91 16.67
N ALA A 783 -24.55 -10.29 16.13
CA ALA A 783 -23.36 -9.93 16.89
C ALA A 783 -23.59 -8.71 17.80
N HIS A 784 -22.93 -8.68 18.95
CA HIS A 784 -23.01 -7.59 19.93
C HIS A 784 -21.96 -6.49 19.70
N VAL A 785 -21.05 -6.68 18.74
CA VAL A 785 -20.06 -5.69 18.31
C VAL A 785 -20.24 -5.38 16.83
N GLY A 786 -20.18 -4.09 16.46
CA GLY A 786 -20.21 -3.67 15.06
C GLY A 786 -18.82 -3.74 14.42
N ALA A 787 -18.67 -4.58 13.40
CA ALA A 787 -17.47 -4.65 12.55
C ALA A 787 -17.78 -4.02 11.19
N ILE A 788 -17.56 -2.71 11.05
CA ILE A 788 -18.05 -1.91 9.92
C ILE A 788 -16.98 -1.78 8.84
N TYR A 789 -17.29 -2.12 7.60
CA TYR A 789 -16.37 -2.04 6.47
C TYR A 789 -17.03 -1.33 5.29
N ASP A 790 -16.37 -0.30 4.74
CA ASP A 790 -16.81 0.41 3.52
C ASP A 790 -16.77 -0.52 2.30
N VAL A 791 -17.83 -0.47 1.49
CA VAL A 791 -18.01 -1.25 0.27
C VAL A 791 -18.21 -0.31 -0.93
N ARG A 792 -17.25 -0.29 -1.85
CA ARG A 792 -17.18 0.68 -2.96
C ARG A 792 -17.53 0.11 -4.33
N ARG A 793 -17.21 -1.17 -4.58
CA ARG A 793 -17.47 -1.91 -5.84
C ARG A 793 -16.92 -1.21 -7.09
N GLY A 794 -15.60 -1.04 -7.15
CA GLY A 794 -14.92 -0.52 -8.34
C GLY A 794 -15.02 -1.44 -9.58
N PRO A 795 -14.61 -0.98 -10.77
CA PRO A 795 -14.82 -1.68 -12.04
C PRO A 795 -14.28 -3.13 -12.12
N MET A 796 -13.23 -3.45 -11.36
CA MET A 796 -12.66 -4.82 -11.29
C MET A 796 -13.56 -5.84 -10.58
N TRP A 797 -14.65 -5.39 -9.97
CA TRP A 797 -15.61 -6.28 -9.30
C TRP A 797 -16.81 -6.65 -10.18
N THR A 798 -16.97 -5.97 -11.32
CA THR A 798 -18.06 -6.22 -12.27
C THR A 798 -17.90 -7.60 -12.91
N THR A 799 -18.90 -8.44 -12.73
CA THR A 799 -18.94 -9.81 -13.25
C THR A 799 -19.84 -9.84 -14.49
N PRO A 800 -19.34 -10.33 -15.65
CA PRO A 800 -20.16 -10.43 -16.85
C PRO A 800 -21.47 -11.19 -16.62
N GLY A 801 -22.60 -10.59 -16.99
CA GLY A 801 -23.92 -11.20 -16.89
C GLY A 801 -24.63 -11.08 -15.54
N LYS A 802 -24.02 -10.49 -14.50
CA LYS A 802 -24.68 -10.20 -13.22
C LYS A 802 -25.14 -8.75 -13.14
N SER A 803 -26.33 -8.52 -12.58
CA SER A 803 -26.80 -7.17 -12.25
C SER A 803 -26.11 -6.65 -10.98
N ALA A 804 -25.98 -5.31 -10.86
CA ALA A 804 -25.39 -4.67 -9.69
C ALA A 804 -26.10 -5.04 -8.37
N ASP A 805 -27.40 -5.32 -8.44
CA ASP A 805 -28.21 -5.73 -7.29
C ASP A 805 -27.94 -7.18 -6.84
N GLU A 806 -27.74 -8.09 -7.80
CA GLU A 806 -27.32 -9.47 -7.49
C GLU A 806 -25.94 -9.48 -6.87
N GLU A 807 -24.99 -8.77 -7.47
CA GLU A 807 -23.63 -8.65 -6.94
C GLU A 807 -23.61 -8.01 -5.54
N ARG A 808 -24.41 -6.96 -5.32
CA ARG A 808 -24.53 -6.32 -4.00
C ARG A 808 -25.05 -7.31 -2.95
N ARG A 809 -26.12 -8.05 -3.26
CA ARG A 809 -26.69 -9.04 -2.33
C ARG A 809 -25.72 -10.18 -2.04
N GLU A 810 -24.99 -10.65 -3.06
CA GLU A 810 -23.94 -11.65 -2.92
C GLU A 810 -22.81 -11.15 -2.02
N PHE A 811 -22.34 -9.92 -2.21
CA PHE A 811 -21.29 -9.33 -1.40
C PHE A 811 -21.73 -9.11 0.06
N TRP A 812 -22.95 -8.62 0.28
CA TRP A 812 -23.51 -8.47 1.64
C TRP A 812 -23.67 -9.82 2.34
N LYS A 813 -24.10 -10.85 1.62
CA LYS A 813 -24.18 -12.21 2.16
C LYS A 813 -22.79 -12.73 2.52
N PHE A 814 -21.81 -12.54 1.63
CA PHE A 814 -20.40 -12.90 1.87
C PHE A 814 -19.83 -12.25 3.14
N MET A 815 -20.18 -10.98 3.41
CA MET A 815 -19.79 -10.27 4.63
C MET A 815 -20.58 -10.72 5.87
N ALA A 816 -21.89 -10.92 5.75
CA ALA A 816 -22.75 -11.33 6.86
C ALA A 816 -22.41 -12.74 7.36
N GLU A 817 -22.04 -13.67 6.46
CA GLU A 817 -21.51 -15.00 6.81
C GLU A 817 -20.19 -14.93 7.59
N ARG A 818 -19.55 -13.76 7.60
CA ARG A 818 -18.33 -13.42 8.36
C ARG A 818 -18.62 -12.49 9.54
N ARG A 819 -19.90 -12.25 9.86
CA ARG A 819 -20.34 -11.33 10.93
C ARG A 819 -19.83 -9.89 10.75
N LEU A 820 -19.57 -9.48 9.50
CA LEU A 820 -19.13 -8.13 9.15
C LEU A 820 -20.30 -7.32 8.58
N CYS A 821 -20.28 -6.02 8.83
CA CYS A 821 -21.29 -5.07 8.41
C CYS A 821 -20.78 -4.26 7.21
N PRO A 822 -21.41 -4.34 6.03
CA PRO A 822 -21.26 -3.29 5.01
C PRO A 822 -21.63 -1.94 5.63
N ASP A 823 -20.84 -0.91 5.40
CA ASP A 823 -21.01 0.39 6.04
C ASP A 823 -22.38 1.02 5.78
N ARG A 824 -22.96 0.84 4.58
CA ARG A 824 -24.22 1.45 4.17
C ARG A 824 -25.20 0.46 3.54
N ILE A 825 -26.49 0.79 3.66
CA ILE A 825 -27.58 0.13 2.97
C ILE A 825 -27.80 0.83 1.61
N LEU A 826 -27.68 0.05 0.53
CA LEU A 826 -27.91 0.50 -0.84
C LEU A 826 -29.05 -0.31 -1.51
N PRO A 827 -29.83 0.29 -2.43
CA PRO A 827 -29.71 1.67 -2.90
C PRO A 827 -30.12 2.67 -1.81
N ASN A 828 -29.62 3.91 -1.91
CA ASN A 828 -30.11 4.99 -1.04
C ASN A 828 -31.61 5.23 -1.28
N PRO A 829 -32.37 5.73 -0.28
CA PRO A 829 -33.74 6.14 -0.51
C PRO A 829 -33.79 7.36 -1.43
N VAL A 830 -34.88 7.51 -2.19
CA VAL A 830 -35.12 8.72 -2.98
C VAL A 830 -35.63 9.79 -2.04
N ILE A 831 -34.89 10.89 -1.89
CA ILE A 831 -35.27 12.04 -1.07
C ILE A 831 -34.95 13.31 -1.87
N ARG A 832 -35.96 14.13 -2.14
CA ARG A 832 -35.82 15.41 -2.83
C ARG A 832 -36.50 16.52 -2.04
N TYR A 833 -36.01 17.74 -2.22
CA TYR A 833 -36.60 18.94 -1.66
C TYR A 833 -36.98 19.87 -2.81
N GLU A 834 -38.28 20.03 -3.05
CA GLU A 834 -38.81 20.76 -4.20
C GLU A 834 -39.93 21.70 -3.74
N ASN A 835 -39.85 22.97 -4.12
CA ASN A 835 -40.87 23.98 -3.80
C ASN A 835 -41.26 24.03 -2.30
N GLY A 836 -40.27 23.85 -1.42
CA GLY A 836 -40.47 23.85 0.04
C GLY A 836 -41.08 22.56 0.62
N ARG A 837 -41.15 21.48 -0.16
CA ARG A 837 -41.71 20.18 0.26
C ARG A 837 -40.68 19.05 0.09
N VAL A 838 -40.75 18.06 0.98
CA VAL A 838 -39.95 16.84 0.87
C VAL A 838 -40.73 15.80 0.07
N ILE A 839 -40.09 15.24 -0.95
CA ILE A 839 -40.61 14.12 -1.74
C ILE A 839 -39.74 12.90 -1.42
N THR A 840 -40.38 11.82 -0.98
CA THR A 840 -39.69 10.60 -0.54
C THR A 840 -40.24 9.36 -1.24
N ASP A 841 -39.35 8.47 -1.65
CA ASP A 841 -39.68 7.07 -1.96
C ASP A 841 -38.68 6.15 -1.26
N PHE A 842 -39.20 5.38 -0.30
CA PHE A 842 -38.44 4.44 0.52
C PHE A 842 -38.57 3.00 0.02
N THR A 843 -39.28 2.73 -1.08
CA THR A 843 -39.68 1.36 -1.47
C THR A 843 -38.50 0.40 -1.62
N GLU A 844 -37.49 0.76 -2.43
CA GLU A 844 -36.32 -0.10 -2.64
C GLU A 844 -35.37 -0.08 -1.44
N TYR A 845 -35.31 1.05 -0.71
CA TYR A 845 -34.53 1.16 0.52
C TYR A 845 -35.09 0.24 1.61
N ASP A 846 -36.42 0.19 1.79
CA ASP A 846 -37.09 -0.65 2.78
C ASP A 846 -36.85 -2.13 2.50
N LYS A 847 -36.90 -2.56 1.23
CA LYS A 847 -36.56 -3.93 0.83
C LYS A 847 -35.10 -4.26 1.18
N ALA A 848 -34.17 -3.35 0.88
CA ALA A 848 -32.75 -3.53 1.16
C ALA A 848 -32.46 -3.53 2.67
N ALA A 849 -33.09 -2.63 3.44
CA ALA A 849 -32.93 -2.50 4.88
C ALA A 849 -33.56 -3.68 5.63
N ASP A 850 -34.70 -4.20 5.18
CA ASP A 850 -35.30 -5.42 5.72
C ASP A 850 -34.38 -6.62 5.49
N TYR A 851 -33.85 -6.78 4.27
CA TYR A 851 -32.85 -7.81 4.00
C TYR A 851 -31.60 -7.64 4.89
N TYR A 852 -31.09 -6.43 5.04
CA TYR A 852 -29.90 -6.14 5.84
C TYR A 852 -30.09 -6.41 7.34
N PHE A 853 -31.12 -5.84 7.97
CA PHE A 853 -31.32 -5.92 9.41
C PHE A 853 -32.08 -7.18 9.85
N ASN A 854 -33.08 -7.61 9.08
CA ASN A 854 -33.99 -8.67 9.49
C ASN A 854 -33.61 -10.03 8.90
N VAL A 855 -33.07 -10.09 7.67
CA VAL A 855 -32.61 -11.36 7.07
C VAL A 855 -31.16 -11.65 7.42
N LEU A 856 -30.23 -10.71 7.16
CA LEU A 856 -28.81 -10.87 7.44
C LEU A 856 -28.43 -10.64 8.91
N LYS A 857 -29.37 -10.12 9.74
CA LYS A 857 -29.19 -9.89 11.19
C LYS A 857 -27.99 -9.00 11.54
N LEU A 858 -27.67 -8.05 10.68
CA LEU A 858 -26.56 -7.13 10.92
C LEU A 858 -26.93 -6.10 12.01
N PRO A 859 -26.00 -5.76 12.94
CA PRO A 859 -26.32 -4.95 14.11
C PRO A 859 -26.33 -3.44 13.86
N THR A 860 -25.62 -2.93 12.85
CA THR A 860 -25.46 -1.48 12.63
C THR A 860 -25.23 -1.13 11.16
N SER A 861 -25.55 0.10 10.75
CA SER A 861 -25.15 0.70 9.47
C SER A 861 -25.10 2.23 9.58
N TYR A 862 -24.39 2.89 8.67
CA TYR A 862 -24.47 4.33 8.48
C TYR A 862 -25.75 4.72 7.74
N MET A 863 -26.23 5.93 8.02
CA MET A 863 -27.31 6.55 7.27
C MET A 863 -26.91 6.77 5.79
N PRO A 864 -27.89 6.92 4.88
CA PRO A 864 -27.64 7.22 3.47
C PRO A 864 -26.66 8.37 3.25
N SER A 865 -25.81 8.24 2.23
CA SER A 865 -24.76 9.22 1.90
C SER A 865 -25.27 10.62 1.58
N HIS A 866 -26.58 10.76 1.31
CA HIS A 866 -27.28 12.04 1.26
C HIS A 866 -26.97 12.92 2.47
N PHE A 867 -26.81 12.33 3.66
CA PHE A 867 -26.64 13.06 4.92
C PHE A 867 -25.19 13.31 5.34
N THR A 868 -24.19 12.67 4.72
CA THR A 868 -22.78 12.98 4.95
C THR A 868 -22.45 14.37 4.40
N LEU A 869 -21.84 15.23 5.21
CA LEU A 869 -21.76 16.67 4.92
C LEU A 869 -20.42 17.09 4.30
N PHE A 870 -19.28 16.58 4.81
CA PHE A 870 -17.95 16.98 4.31
C PHE A 870 -16.86 15.94 4.61
N GLY A 871 -15.62 16.24 4.25
CA GLY A 871 -14.44 15.48 4.63
C GLY A 871 -13.17 16.35 4.54
N TRP A 872 -12.14 16.02 5.33
CA TRP A 872 -10.86 16.72 5.38
C TRP A 872 -11.00 18.24 5.58
N GLY A 873 -10.29 19.04 4.79
CA GLY A 873 -10.33 20.51 4.82
C GLY A 873 -11.42 21.14 3.94
N HIS A 874 -12.39 20.36 3.43
CA HIS A 874 -13.42 20.87 2.52
C HIS A 874 -14.59 21.57 3.25
N PRO A 875 -15.19 22.61 2.64
CA PRO A 875 -16.52 23.08 3.03
C PRO A 875 -17.59 21.97 2.88
N PRO A 876 -18.76 22.11 3.52
CA PRO A 876 -19.87 21.19 3.31
C PRO A 876 -20.28 21.12 1.84
N ALA A 877 -20.70 19.94 1.40
CA ALA A 877 -21.26 19.75 0.07
C ALA A 877 -22.61 20.47 -0.06
N GLU A 878 -22.95 20.84 -1.29
CA GLU A 878 -24.33 21.25 -1.63
C GLU A 878 -25.29 20.09 -1.35
N LYS A 879 -26.44 20.39 -0.74
CA LYS A 879 -27.41 19.38 -0.32
C LYS A 879 -28.81 19.79 -0.71
N PHE A 880 -29.53 18.86 -1.32
CA PHE A 880 -30.93 19.02 -1.70
C PHE A 880 -31.21 20.31 -2.51
N GLY A 881 -30.29 20.67 -3.41
CA GLY A 881 -30.38 21.87 -4.25
C GLY A 881 -29.87 23.16 -3.62
N GLU A 882 -29.40 23.13 -2.37
CA GLU A 882 -28.97 24.31 -1.63
C GLU A 882 -27.46 24.32 -1.37
N LYS A 883 -26.87 25.52 -1.49
CA LYS A 883 -25.49 25.81 -1.09
C LYS A 883 -25.39 26.07 0.42
N PRO A 884 -24.35 25.61 1.12
CA PRO A 884 -24.18 25.85 2.56
C PRO A 884 -23.92 27.32 2.90
N TYR A 885 -23.27 28.07 2.01
CA TYR A 885 -22.85 29.46 2.20
C TYR A 885 -23.13 30.31 0.96
N GLU A 886 -23.10 31.63 1.12
CA GLU A 886 -23.20 32.58 0.00
C GLU A 886 -21.96 32.55 -0.89
N GLY A 887 -22.15 32.78 -2.19
CA GLY A 887 -21.08 32.77 -3.19
C GLY A 887 -20.83 31.41 -3.83
N ASN A 888 -19.57 31.15 -4.19
CA ASN A 888 -19.16 29.95 -4.90
C ASN A 888 -18.13 29.17 -4.09
N TYR A 889 -18.17 27.85 -4.24
CA TYR A 889 -17.13 26.96 -3.73
C TYR A 889 -15.74 27.47 -4.17
N PRO A 890 -14.72 27.52 -3.27
CA PRO A 890 -14.66 26.91 -1.95
C PRO A 890 -15.11 27.83 -0.78
N TYR A 891 -15.86 28.89 -1.06
CA TYR A 891 -16.42 29.83 -0.08
C TYR A 891 -15.33 30.52 0.75
N GLU A 892 -14.36 31.15 0.08
CA GLU A 892 -13.28 31.88 0.76
C GLU A 892 -13.81 33.12 1.49
N GLY A 893 -13.30 33.35 2.71
CA GLY A 893 -13.65 34.51 3.52
C GLY A 893 -15.05 34.48 4.16
N VAL A 894 -15.83 33.40 3.99
CA VAL A 894 -17.14 33.28 4.65
C VAL A 894 -16.99 32.85 6.11
N ASP A 895 -17.88 33.36 6.96
CA ASP A 895 -18.04 32.90 8.34
C ASP A 895 -18.72 31.52 8.35
N ARG A 896 -17.92 30.46 8.43
CA ARG A 896 -18.41 29.07 8.37
C ARG A 896 -19.26 28.64 9.57
N ARG A 897 -19.43 29.49 10.58
CA ARG A 897 -20.40 29.28 11.66
C ARG A 897 -21.84 29.57 11.20
N LYS A 898 -22.03 30.33 10.11
CA LYS A 898 -23.34 30.79 9.63
C LYS A 898 -23.77 30.08 8.34
N LEU A 899 -24.50 28.98 8.50
CA LEU A 899 -25.14 28.28 7.38
C LEU A 899 -26.28 29.13 6.78
N ARG A 900 -26.47 29.05 5.45
CA ARG A 900 -27.62 29.65 4.78
C ARG A 900 -28.94 29.09 5.35
N PRO A 901 -29.94 29.93 5.66
CA PRO A 901 -31.24 29.47 6.16
C PRO A 901 -31.94 28.45 5.26
N GLU A 902 -31.81 28.61 3.94
CA GLU A 902 -32.40 27.72 2.94
C GLU A 902 -31.76 26.33 2.99
N TYR A 903 -30.42 26.28 3.06
CA TYR A 903 -29.66 25.03 3.24
C TYR A 903 -30.09 24.30 4.51
N LYS A 904 -30.15 25.04 5.63
CA LYS A 904 -30.56 24.51 6.92
C LYS A 904 -31.96 23.90 6.84
N ARG A 905 -32.92 24.65 6.28
CA ARG A 905 -34.32 24.21 6.16
C ARG A 905 -34.47 22.98 5.27
N ALA A 906 -33.83 22.96 4.11
CA ALA A 906 -33.89 21.84 3.17
C ALA A 906 -33.29 20.56 3.79
N TYR A 907 -32.10 20.67 4.38
CA TYR A 907 -31.43 19.53 5.02
C TYR A 907 -32.24 18.99 6.20
N GLN A 908 -32.71 19.86 7.09
CA GLN A 908 -33.52 19.46 8.25
C GLN A 908 -34.83 18.77 7.85
N ALA A 909 -35.52 19.30 6.83
CA ALA A 909 -36.77 18.71 6.36
C ALA A 909 -36.55 17.28 5.82
N CYS A 910 -35.52 17.10 4.99
CA CYS A 910 -35.15 15.80 4.43
C CYS A 910 -34.69 14.80 5.50
N LEU A 911 -33.84 15.24 6.44
CA LEU A 911 -33.36 14.40 7.53
C LEU A 911 -34.51 13.98 8.45
N LYS A 912 -35.41 14.91 8.79
CA LYS A 912 -36.60 14.61 9.59
C LYS A 912 -37.48 13.55 8.93
N ALA A 913 -37.78 13.70 7.63
CA ALA A 913 -38.60 12.74 6.90
C ALA A 913 -38.01 11.33 6.93
N TYR A 914 -36.69 11.20 6.73
CA TYR A 914 -35.99 9.92 6.85
C TYR A 914 -35.98 9.37 8.28
N TRP A 915 -35.67 10.22 9.26
CA TRP A 915 -35.55 9.82 10.66
C TRP A 915 -36.87 9.31 11.25
N GLU A 916 -37.98 10.00 10.99
CA GLU A 916 -39.32 9.56 11.42
C GLU A 916 -39.72 8.22 10.77
N HIS A 917 -39.37 8.03 9.49
CA HIS A 917 -39.62 6.78 8.79
C HIS A 917 -38.87 5.61 9.44
N VAL A 918 -37.56 5.75 9.70
CA VAL A 918 -36.79 4.68 10.35
C VAL A 918 -37.12 4.51 11.84
N LYS A 919 -37.68 5.53 12.49
CA LYS A 919 -38.29 5.43 13.83
C LYS A 919 -39.52 4.53 13.80
N ALA A 920 -40.44 4.75 12.87
CA ALA A 920 -41.64 3.92 12.70
C ALA A 920 -41.31 2.44 12.43
N LYS A 921 -40.19 2.16 11.76
CA LYS A 921 -39.69 0.79 11.51
C LYS A 921 -38.88 0.19 12.66
N GLY A 922 -38.46 1.00 13.63
CA GLY A 922 -37.55 0.59 14.71
C GLY A 922 -36.06 0.53 14.34
N TRP A 923 -35.70 0.81 13.08
CA TRP A 923 -34.32 0.77 12.58
C TRP A 923 -33.44 1.92 13.10
N HIS A 924 -34.02 3.03 13.57
CA HIS A 924 -33.29 4.17 14.16
C HIS A 924 -32.25 3.76 15.22
N LYS A 925 -32.47 2.66 15.95
CA LYS A 925 -31.55 2.14 16.98
C LYS A 925 -30.25 1.55 16.42
N LYS A 926 -30.23 1.22 15.12
CA LYS A 926 -29.10 0.59 14.41
C LYS A 926 -28.40 1.54 13.42
N LEU A 927 -28.84 2.79 13.34
CA LEU A 927 -28.38 3.76 12.34
C LEU A 927 -27.56 4.88 12.97
N VAL A 928 -26.48 5.27 12.28
CA VAL A 928 -25.58 6.35 12.70
C VAL A 928 -25.36 7.33 11.55
N LEU A 929 -25.47 8.64 11.83
CA LEU A 929 -25.17 9.68 10.86
C LEU A 929 -23.66 9.94 10.83
N TYR A 930 -23.00 9.46 9.77
CA TYR A 930 -21.60 9.76 9.48
C TYR A 930 -21.49 11.17 8.90
N ILE A 931 -21.09 12.15 9.72
CA ILE A 931 -21.11 13.58 9.37
C ILE A 931 -19.92 13.96 8.48
N SER A 932 -18.73 13.48 8.83
CA SER A 932 -17.47 13.85 8.17
C SER A 932 -16.39 12.80 8.35
N ASP A 933 -15.55 12.71 7.33
CA ASP A 933 -14.31 11.93 7.30
C ASP A 933 -13.12 12.84 7.60
N GLU A 934 -12.30 12.48 8.59
CA GLU A 934 -11.00 13.09 8.95
C GLU A 934 -10.88 14.63 8.83
N PRO A 935 -11.78 15.40 9.48
CA PRO A 935 -11.78 16.86 9.36
C PRO A 935 -10.45 17.49 9.81
N TYR A 936 -9.96 18.50 9.08
CA TYR A 936 -8.73 19.24 9.42
C TYR A 936 -8.97 20.19 10.60
N TYR A 937 -9.07 19.65 11.80
CA TYR A 937 -9.36 20.39 13.05
C TYR A 937 -8.30 21.43 13.43
N SER A 938 -7.12 21.42 12.80
CA SER A 938 -6.14 22.51 12.93
C SER A 938 -6.61 23.83 12.31
N ARG A 939 -7.73 23.83 11.57
CA ARG A 939 -8.32 25.00 10.92
C ARG A 939 -9.53 25.53 11.70
N PRO A 940 -9.50 26.78 12.20
CA PRO A 940 -10.62 27.36 12.94
C PRO A 940 -11.96 27.32 12.19
N GLU A 941 -11.95 27.51 10.88
CA GLU A 941 -13.15 27.48 10.06
C GLU A 941 -13.77 26.07 9.94
N ILE A 942 -12.96 25.01 10.05
CA ILE A 942 -13.44 23.62 10.09
C ILE A 942 -14.05 23.30 11.46
N ILE A 943 -13.46 23.82 12.54
CA ILE A 943 -14.06 23.71 13.88
C ILE A 943 -15.44 24.38 13.88
N ALA A 944 -15.51 25.62 13.40
CA ALA A 944 -16.74 26.42 13.38
C ALA A 944 -17.86 25.77 12.53
N GLN A 945 -17.53 25.24 11.35
CA GLN A 945 -18.51 24.58 10.50
C GLN A 945 -19.04 23.29 11.14
N MET A 946 -18.17 22.46 11.73
CA MET A 946 -18.58 21.22 12.38
C MET A 946 -19.64 21.49 13.46
N GLN A 947 -19.40 22.50 14.29
CA GLN A 947 -20.34 22.90 15.34
C GLN A 947 -21.69 23.34 14.78
N ALA A 948 -21.70 24.21 13.76
CA ALA A 948 -22.93 24.69 13.12
C ALA A 948 -23.74 23.55 12.46
N LEU A 949 -23.06 22.58 11.84
CA LEU A 949 -23.70 21.42 11.23
C LEU A 949 -24.30 20.47 12.28
N CYS A 950 -23.59 20.25 13.40
CA CYS A 950 -24.09 19.44 14.51
C CYS A 950 -25.33 20.10 15.15
N GLU A 951 -25.34 21.42 15.32
CA GLU A 951 -26.51 22.17 15.80
C GLU A 951 -27.70 22.03 14.85
N MET A 952 -27.48 22.19 13.56
CA MET A 952 -28.51 21.98 12.53
C MET A 952 -29.14 20.58 12.62
N ILE A 953 -28.32 19.53 12.81
CA ILE A 953 -28.81 18.16 12.94
C ILE A 953 -29.61 17.96 14.25
N ARG A 954 -29.11 18.48 15.38
CA ARG A 954 -29.77 18.33 16.69
C ARG A 954 -31.12 19.02 16.80
N GLU A 955 -31.29 20.12 16.09
CA GLU A 955 -32.60 20.79 15.98
C GLU A 955 -33.65 19.92 15.29
N VAL A 956 -33.25 18.91 14.49
CA VAL A 956 -34.19 17.91 13.96
C VAL A 956 -34.64 16.99 15.07
N ASP A 957 -33.69 16.35 15.74
CA ASP A 957 -33.92 15.44 16.86
C ASP A 957 -32.59 15.16 17.60
N PRO A 958 -32.51 15.39 18.93
CA PRO A 958 -31.31 15.14 19.71
C PRO A 958 -30.92 13.65 19.83
N GLU A 959 -31.83 12.72 19.50
CA GLU A 959 -31.53 11.27 19.50
C GLU A 959 -30.70 10.81 18.30
N ILE A 960 -30.54 11.63 17.25
CA ILE A 960 -29.77 11.27 16.06
C ILE A 960 -28.29 11.10 16.44
N PRO A 961 -27.69 9.90 16.26
CA PRO A 961 -26.28 9.71 16.55
C PRO A 961 -25.42 10.39 15.47
N ILE A 962 -24.73 11.46 15.84
CA ILE A 962 -23.76 12.17 15.01
C ILE A 962 -22.37 11.58 15.25
N TYR A 963 -21.79 11.01 14.20
CA TYR A 963 -20.49 10.37 14.20
C TYR A 963 -19.49 11.09 13.29
N CYS A 964 -18.25 11.22 13.76
CA CYS A 964 -17.13 11.67 12.94
C CYS A 964 -15.89 10.78 13.17
N SER A 965 -15.25 10.37 12.08
CA SER A 965 -13.94 9.72 12.08
C SER A 965 -12.86 10.79 12.29
N THR A 966 -12.39 10.98 13.53
CA THR A 966 -11.48 12.11 13.87
C THR A 966 -10.06 11.67 14.20
N TRP A 967 -9.85 10.41 14.58
CA TRP A 967 -8.63 9.82 15.19
C TRP A 967 -8.24 10.40 16.56
N HIS A 968 -8.39 11.70 16.70
CA HIS A 968 -8.07 12.52 17.86
C HIS A 968 -9.34 12.92 18.62
N HIS A 969 -9.16 13.31 19.88
CA HIS A 969 -10.15 14.06 20.62
C HIS A 969 -9.95 15.56 20.35
N VAL A 970 -11.03 16.25 19.98
CA VAL A 970 -11.04 17.70 19.69
C VAL A 970 -11.98 18.37 20.72
N PRO A 971 -11.43 19.01 21.78
CA PRO A 971 -12.25 19.56 22.87
C PRO A 971 -13.37 20.51 22.41
N GLU A 972 -13.16 21.25 21.33
CA GLU A 972 -14.13 22.21 20.78
C GLU A 972 -15.40 21.55 20.23
N TRP A 973 -15.39 20.22 20.01
CA TRP A 973 -16.56 19.44 19.59
C TRP A 973 -17.17 18.63 20.74
N ASP A 974 -16.67 18.78 21.97
CA ASP A 974 -17.29 18.19 23.14
C ASP A 974 -18.73 18.69 23.27
N GLY A 975 -19.62 17.72 23.48
CA GLY A 975 -21.04 18.00 23.52
C GLY A 975 -21.60 18.49 22.18
N TYR A 976 -20.93 18.36 21.03
CA TYR A 976 -21.50 18.48 19.67
C TYR A 976 -21.65 17.11 19.00
N LEU A 977 -20.57 16.31 19.02
CA LEU A 977 -20.59 14.92 18.58
C LEU A 977 -21.18 14.02 19.67
N SER A 978 -22.06 13.09 19.29
CA SER A 978 -22.56 12.05 20.20
C SER A 978 -21.77 10.74 20.12
N LEU A 979 -20.98 10.57 19.05
CA LEU A 979 -20.18 9.38 18.77
C LEU A 979 -18.82 9.82 18.18
N TRP A 980 -17.72 9.44 18.83
CA TRP A 980 -16.37 9.75 18.37
C TRP A 980 -15.70 8.55 17.69
N GLY A 981 -15.02 8.78 16.57
CA GLY A 981 -14.11 7.82 15.94
C GLY A 981 -12.67 8.09 16.36
N ILE A 982 -12.12 7.25 17.24
CA ILE A 982 -10.80 7.44 17.87
C ILE A 982 -9.85 6.31 17.45
N GLY A 983 -8.55 6.60 17.33
CA GLY A 983 -7.55 5.58 17.03
C GLY A 983 -7.26 4.65 18.23
N HIS A 984 -7.36 3.34 18.03
CA HIS A 984 -7.16 2.32 19.08
C HIS A 984 -5.70 2.15 19.56
N TYR A 985 -4.73 2.90 19.01
CA TYR A 985 -3.29 2.78 19.31
C TYR A 985 -2.74 3.84 20.26
N GLY A 986 -3.60 4.70 20.80
CA GLY A 986 -3.24 5.60 21.92
C GLY A 986 -2.93 7.03 21.55
N ILE A 987 -3.40 7.51 20.39
CA ILE A 987 -3.47 8.95 20.11
C ILE A 987 -4.28 9.67 21.20
N VAL A 988 -5.42 9.09 21.58
CA VAL A 988 -6.21 9.54 22.74
C VAL A 988 -5.95 8.57 23.88
N LYS A 989 -5.64 9.11 25.06
CA LYS A 989 -5.33 8.30 26.24
C LYS A 989 -6.58 7.59 26.77
N PRO A 990 -6.45 6.37 27.33
CA PRO A 990 -7.58 5.63 27.89
C PRO A 990 -8.42 6.40 28.92
N GLU A 991 -7.78 7.25 29.73
CA GLU A 991 -8.48 8.04 30.75
C GLU A 991 -9.45 9.03 30.13
N LYS A 992 -9.06 9.66 29.01
CA LYS A 992 -9.94 10.60 28.30
C LYS A 992 -11.08 9.86 27.59
N ILE A 993 -10.83 8.67 27.07
CA ILE A 993 -11.89 7.83 26.49
C ILE A 993 -12.91 7.46 27.58
N ALA A 994 -12.45 7.07 28.77
CA ALA A 994 -13.33 6.79 29.91
C ALA A 994 -14.14 8.02 30.34
N GLU A 995 -13.52 9.20 30.38
CA GLU A 995 -14.19 10.48 30.67
C GLU A 995 -15.33 10.78 29.68
N LEU A 996 -15.06 10.68 28.37
CA LEU A 996 -16.06 10.90 27.32
C LEU A 996 -17.26 9.96 27.48
N ARG A 997 -17.00 8.69 27.80
CA ARG A 997 -18.03 7.68 28.03
C ARG A 997 -18.85 7.94 29.29
N GLN A 998 -18.20 8.34 30.38
CA GLN A 998 -18.88 8.73 31.62
C GLN A 998 -19.77 9.97 31.40
N ALA A 999 -19.41 10.85 30.47
CA ALA A 999 -20.23 11.98 30.03
C ALA A 999 -21.39 11.59 29.08
N GLY A 1000 -21.59 10.29 28.81
CA GLY A 1000 -22.66 9.78 27.95
C GLY A 1000 -22.33 9.81 26.45
N THR A 1001 -21.08 10.11 26.08
CA THR A 1001 -20.65 10.11 24.67
C THR A 1001 -20.21 8.72 24.27
N ARG A 1002 -20.66 8.25 23.12
CA ARG A 1002 -20.27 6.93 22.59
C ARG A 1002 -18.92 7.05 21.87
N VAL A 1003 -18.21 5.93 21.73
CA VAL A 1003 -16.92 5.86 21.04
C VAL A 1003 -16.90 4.63 20.11
N ARG A 1004 -16.22 4.77 18.98
CA ARG A 1004 -15.82 3.70 18.06
C ARG A 1004 -14.33 3.77 17.78
N TRP A 1005 -13.76 2.64 17.40
CA TRP A 1005 -12.42 2.64 16.83
C TRP A 1005 -12.47 2.97 15.35
N THR A 1006 -11.80 4.04 14.95
CA THR A 1006 -11.49 4.33 13.55
C THR A 1006 -10.19 3.62 13.18
N THR A 1007 -10.18 2.94 12.03
CA THR A 1007 -9.00 2.23 11.52
C THR A 1007 -8.79 2.46 10.01
N ASP A 1008 -7.54 2.73 9.65
CA ASP A 1008 -6.99 3.02 8.31
C ASP A 1008 -5.49 2.78 8.37
N GLY A 1009 -4.93 2.21 7.30
CA GLY A 1009 -3.53 1.90 7.18
C GLY A 1009 -3.05 0.85 8.19
N GLN A 1010 -3.91 -0.06 8.62
CA GLN A 1010 -3.63 -0.97 9.75
C GLN A 1010 -3.84 -2.46 9.41
N MET A 1011 -4.70 -2.81 8.44
CA MET A 1011 -4.95 -4.21 8.04
C MET A 1011 -4.17 -4.56 6.77
N CYS A 1012 -2.84 -4.60 6.89
CA CYS A 1012 -1.94 -4.65 5.74
C CYS A 1012 -1.55 -6.09 5.35
N THR A 1013 -1.39 -6.35 4.06
CA THR A 1013 -0.96 -7.65 3.52
C THR A 1013 0.42 -8.08 4.01
N ASP A 1014 1.33 -7.14 4.28
CA ASP A 1014 2.71 -7.38 4.72
C ASP A 1014 2.91 -7.34 6.25
N THR A 1015 1.92 -7.81 7.00
CA THR A 1015 2.04 -8.06 8.45
C THR A 1015 2.23 -9.56 8.73
N PRO A 1016 3.27 -9.99 9.47
CA PRO A 1016 3.54 -11.41 9.74
C PRO A 1016 2.44 -12.12 10.54
N TYR A 1017 1.78 -11.38 11.44
CA TYR A 1017 0.65 -11.87 12.21
C TYR A 1017 -0.63 -11.14 11.83
N LEU A 1018 -1.74 -11.86 11.84
CA LEU A 1018 -3.10 -11.34 11.61
C LEU A 1018 -3.68 -10.74 12.91
N ALA A 1019 -2.86 -9.91 13.57
CA ALA A 1019 -3.06 -9.49 14.95
C ALA A 1019 -4.16 -8.42 15.06
N VAL A 1020 -4.07 -7.35 14.28
CA VAL A 1020 -5.03 -6.23 14.35
C VAL A 1020 -6.42 -6.71 13.96
N GLU A 1021 -6.51 -7.49 12.88
CA GLU A 1021 -7.75 -8.08 12.37
C GLU A 1021 -8.47 -8.87 13.47
N ARG A 1022 -7.74 -9.73 14.20
CA ARG A 1022 -8.31 -10.52 15.30
C ARG A 1022 -8.61 -9.71 16.56
N LEU A 1023 -7.78 -8.73 16.90
CA LEU A 1023 -7.80 -8.05 18.20
C LEU A 1023 -8.71 -6.83 18.27
N LEU A 1024 -9.16 -6.22 17.17
CA LEU A 1024 -10.06 -5.05 17.24
C LEU A 1024 -11.32 -5.28 18.09
N PRO A 1025 -12.01 -6.43 18.00
CA PRO A 1025 -13.10 -6.75 18.91
C PRO A 1025 -12.65 -6.93 20.37
N HIS A 1026 -11.44 -7.42 20.63
CA HIS A 1026 -10.87 -7.47 21.98
C HIS A 1026 -10.63 -6.06 22.55
N TYR A 1027 -10.16 -5.11 21.72
CA TYR A 1027 -10.11 -3.68 22.10
C TYR A 1027 -11.51 -3.14 22.42
N CYS A 1028 -12.51 -3.45 21.59
CA CYS A 1028 -13.90 -3.07 21.88
C CYS A 1028 -14.37 -3.62 23.23
N PHE A 1029 -14.10 -4.90 23.53
CA PHE A 1029 -14.48 -5.51 24.79
C PHE A 1029 -13.75 -4.92 26.00
N HIS A 1030 -12.43 -4.72 25.92
CA HIS A 1030 -11.62 -4.25 27.03
C HIS A 1030 -11.95 -2.81 27.42
N TYR A 1031 -12.07 -1.92 26.44
CA TYR A 1031 -12.32 -0.48 26.64
C TYR A 1031 -13.80 -0.11 26.56
N ASP A 1032 -14.68 -1.10 26.39
CA ASP A 1032 -16.14 -0.97 26.40
C ASP A 1032 -16.64 0.00 25.30
N VAL A 1033 -16.06 -0.16 24.11
CA VAL A 1033 -16.35 0.55 22.86
C VAL A 1033 -17.31 -0.29 22.01
N GLU A 1034 -18.29 0.32 21.36
CA GLU A 1034 -19.42 -0.40 20.75
C GLU A 1034 -19.12 -1.06 19.38
N ALA A 1035 -18.16 -0.52 18.64
CA ALA A 1035 -17.85 -0.95 17.28
C ALA A 1035 -16.47 -0.43 16.85
N TYR A 1036 -16.01 -0.96 15.72
CA TYR A 1036 -14.90 -0.43 14.96
C TYR A 1036 -15.30 -0.28 13.49
N GLU A 1037 -14.66 0.65 12.80
CA GLU A 1037 -14.79 0.81 11.35
C GLU A 1037 -13.44 0.65 10.66
N PHE A 1038 -13.47 0.11 9.44
CA PHE A 1038 -12.36 0.06 8.51
C PHE A 1038 -12.80 0.59 7.14
N TRP A 1039 -11.98 1.46 6.57
CA TRP A 1039 -12.35 2.32 5.43
C TRP A 1039 -12.47 1.60 4.06
N GLY A 1040 -12.28 0.28 3.98
CA GLY A 1040 -12.52 -0.46 2.74
C GLY A 1040 -12.29 -1.97 2.84
N ILE A 1041 -13.16 -2.76 2.21
CA ILE A 1041 -12.95 -4.22 2.01
C ILE A 1041 -12.64 -4.61 0.56
N ASP A 1042 -12.97 -3.73 -0.40
CA ASP A 1042 -12.99 -4.04 -1.83
C ASP A 1042 -12.36 -2.94 -2.71
N TRP A 1043 -11.59 -2.02 -2.12
CA TRP A 1043 -10.97 -0.91 -2.83
C TRP A 1043 -9.69 -1.35 -3.56
N LEU A 1044 -9.83 -1.64 -4.85
CA LEU A 1044 -8.75 -2.16 -5.69
C LEU A 1044 -8.27 -1.10 -6.68
N THR A 1045 -6.97 -0.84 -6.70
CA THR A 1045 -6.32 0.02 -7.72
C THR A 1045 -5.60 -0.78 -8.82
N TYR A 1046 -5.29 -2.05 -8.54
CA TYR A 1046 -4.74 -3.02 -9.49
C TYR A 1046 -5.44 -4.37 -9.32
N ASN A 1047 -5.16 -5.31 -10.24
CA ASN A 1047 -5.54 -6.71 -10.03
C ASN A 1047 -4.79 -7.27 -8.80
N PRO A 1048 -5.50 -7.59 -7.70
CA PRO A 1048 -4.87 -7.90 -6.41
C PRO A 1048 -4.17 -9.27 -6.39
N TYR A 1049 -4.46 -10.15 -7.36
CA TYR A 1049 -3.73 -11.42 -7.51
C TYR A 1049 -2.33 -11.24 -8.11
N GLN A 1050 -2.06 -10.09 -8.72
CA GLN A 1050 -0.78 -9.80 -9.36
C GLN A 1050 0.03 -8.77 -8.58
N PHE A 1051 -0.64 -7.88 -7.86
CA PHE A 1051 -0.02 -6.80 -7.11
C PHE A 1051 -0.66 -6.72 -5.72
N GLY A 1052 0.10 -7.03 -4.68
CA GLY A 1052 -0.35 -6.92 -3.28
C GLY A 1052 -0.33 -5.49 -2.73
N TRP A 1053 -0.20 -4.48 -3.60
CA TRP A 1053 -0.05 -3.08 -3.24
C TRP A 1053 -0.92 -2.16 -4.11
N HIS A 1054 -0.98 -0.88 -3.73
CA HIS A 1054 -1.78 0.14 -4.41
C HIS A 1054 -0.99 0.97 -5.42
N SER A 1055 -1.70 1.48 -6.43
CA SER A 1055 -1.18 2.53 -7.30
C SER A 1055 -1.02 3.82 -6.52
N TYR A 1056 -0.23 4.75 -7.05
CA TYR A 1056 -0.32 6.14 -6.64
C TYR A 1056 -1.56 6.75 -7.27
N ILE A 1057 -2.45 7.29 -6.44
CA ILE A 1057 -3.67 8.00 -6.85
C ILE A 1057 -3.57 9.48 -6.53
N ARG A 1058 -4.28 10.33 -7.28
CA ARG A 1058 -4.42 11.74 -6.92
C ARG A 1058 -5.43 11.88 -5.80
N GLN A 1059 -5.02 12.54 -4.72
CA GLN A 1059 -5.90 12.88 -3.61
C GLN A 1059 -5.85 14.38 -3.35
N SER A 1060 -6.99 14.94 -2.95
CA SER A 1060 -7.15 16.32 -2.51
C SER A 1060 -7.77 16.28 -1.12
N GLY A 1061 -7.00 16.71 -0.11
CA GLY A 1061 -7.54 16.87 1.25
C GLY A 1061 -8.05 18.29 1.52
N GLU A 1062 -7.86 19.22 0.59
CA GLU A 1062 -8.37 20.58 0.67
C GLU A 1062 -8.56 21.17 -0.73
N PRO A 1063 -9.48 22.14 -0.91
CA PRO A 1063 -9.74 22.75 -2.20
C PRO A 1063 -8.48 23.26 -2.90
N GLY A 1064 -8.31 22.92 -4.18
CA GLY A 1064 -7.23 23.44 -5.03
C GLY A 1064 -5.86 22.79 -4.84
N LYS A 1065 -5.67 21.89 -3.87
CA LYS A 1065 -4.41 21.17 -3.67
C LYS A 1065 -4.56 19.69 -3.93
N THR A 1066 -3.63 19.11 -4.67
CA THR A 1066 -3.58 17.68 -4.94
C THR A 1066 -2.16 17.15 -4.83
N THR A 1067 -2.01 15.94 -4.30
CA THR A 1067 -0.74 15.22 -4.31
C THR A 1067 -0.99 13.77 -4.74
N TRP A 1068 0.07 13.07 -5.16
CA TRP A 1068 -0.02 11.63 -5.39
C TRP A 1068 0.17 10.91 -4.06
N VAL A 1069 -0.76 10.02 -3.72
CA VAL A 1069 -0.70 9.21 -2.50
C VAL A 1069 -0.79 7.74 -2.90
N ARG A 1070 0.06 6.92 -2.29
CA ARG A 1070 -0.04 5.47 -2.29
C ARG A 1070 -0.34 5.00 -0.87
N TYR A 1071 -1.36 4.17 -0.76
CA TYR A 1071 -1.82 3.59 0.49
C TYR A 1071 -0.95 2.39 0.91
N PRO A 1072 -0.94 2.04 2.21
CA PRO A 1072 -0.37 0.80 2.74
C PRO A 1072 -0.77 -0.44 1.95
N ASN A 1073 0.10 -1.45 1.88
CA ASN A 1073 -0.13 -2.63 1.03
C ASN A 1073 -1.32 -3.44 1.57
N GLY A 1074 -2.32 -3.72 0.72
CA GLY A 1074 -3.52 -4.46 1.12
C GLY A 1074 -4.56 -3.66 1.91
N ASP A 1075 -4.26 -2.42 2.27
CA ASP A 1075 -5.15 -1.62 3.08
C ASP A 1075 -6.29 -1.05 2.23
N GLY A 1076 -7.53 -1.22 2.69
CA GLY A 1076 -8.72 -0.96 1.87
C GLY A 1076 -9.17 -2.13 0.99
N PHE A 1077 -8.45 -3.27 0.94
CA PHE A 1077 -8.98 -4.52 0.40
C PHE A 1077 -8.60 -5.78 1.19
N LEU A 1078 -9.62 -6.55 1.59
CA LEU A 1078 -9.46 -7.84 2.25
C LEU A 1078 -10.16 -8.98 1.48
N ALA A 1079 -10.91 -8.65 0.44
CA ALA A 1079 -11.55 -9.60 -0.45
C ALA A 1079 -10.99 -9.47 -1.87
N TYR A 1080 -11.08 -10.55 -2.64
CA TYR A 1080 -10.58 -10.67 -4.00
C TYR A 1080 -11.72 -10.97 -4.98
N PRO A 1081 -11.71 -10.45 -6.23
CA PRO A 1081 -12.73 -10.79 -7.21
C PRO A 1081 -12.60 -12.25 -7.67
N GLY A 1082 -13.62 -13.08 -7.50
CA GLY A 1082 -13.55 -14.49 -7.90
C GLY A 1082 -13.49 -14.70 -9.42
N HIS A 1083 -14.19 -13.86 -10.20
CA HIS A 1083 -14.28 -14.07 -11.65
C HIS A 1083 -12.91 -13.97 -12.35
N LEU A 1084 -11.95 -13.24 -11.76
CA LEU A 1084 -10.57 -13.13 -12.26
C LEU A 1084 -9.80 -14.46 -12.19
N ILE A 1085 -10.27 -15.41 -11.39
CA ILE A 1085 -9.73 -16.76 -11.27
C ILE A 1085 -10.76 -17.85 -11.62
N GLY A 1086 -11.87 -17.47 -12.28
CA GLY A 1086 -12.92 -18.40 -12.70
C GLY A 1086 -13.83 -18.91 -11.57
N VAL A 1087 -13.91 -18.17 -10.46
CA VAL A 1087 -14.77 -18.48 -9.30
C VAL A 1087 -15.94 -17.52 -9.27
N ASP A 1088 -17.13 -17.99 -8.89
CA ASP A 1088 -18.27 -17.10 -8.72
C ASP A 1088 -18.22 -16.36 -7.37
N GLY A 1089 -18.57 -15.07 -7.39
CA GLY A 1089 -18.62 -14.23 -6.20
C GLY A 1089 -17.25 -13.81 -5.63
N PRO A 1090 -17.22 -13.21 -4.42
CA PRO A 1090 -15.97 -12.79 -3.77
C PRO A 1090 -15.17 -13.96 -3.19
N VAL A 1091 -13.84 -13.85 -3.29
CA VAL A 1091 -12.87 -14.75 -2.65
C VAL A 1091 -12.33 -14.08 -1.39
N THR A 1092 -12.26 -14.84 -0.30
CA THR A 1092 -11.80 -14.33 1.01
C THR A 1092 -10.27 -14.34 1.14
N SER A 1093 -9.77 -13.74 2.21
CA SER A 1093 -8.35 -13.75 2.60
C SER A 1093 -8.18 -14.27 4.03
N VAL A 1094 -6.95 -14.66 4.38
CA VAL A 1094 -6.60 -14.99 5.76
C VAL A 1094 -6.89 -13.81 6.70
N ARG A 1095 -6.65 -12.57 6.28
CA ARG A 1095 -6.97 -11.34 7.04
C ARG A 1095 -8.47 -11.23 7.34
N LEU A 1096 -9.30 -11.41 6.31
CA LEU A 1096 -10.75 -11.29 6.46
C LEU A 1096 -11.33 -12.37 7.36
N GLU A 1097 -10.81 -13.60 7.28
CA GLU A 1097 -11.25 -14.67 8.19
C GLU A 1097 -10.86 -14.37 9.64
N GLN A 1098 -9.70 -13.76 9.91
CA GLN A 1098 -9.36 -13.36 11.28
C GLN A 1098 -10.20 -12.19 11.81
N ALA A 1099 -10.67 -11.29 10.92
CA ALA A 1099 -11.65 -10.28 11.29
C ALA A 1099 -12.99 -10.90 11.72
N ARG A 1100 -13.51 -11.90 10.98
CA ARG A 1100 -14.69 -12.69 11.39
C ARG A 1100 -14.49 -13.29 12.76
N GLU A 1101 -13.40 -14.03 12.88
CA GLU A 1101 -13.07 -14.80 14.06
C GLU A 1101 -13.01 -13.86 15.28
N GLY A 1102 -12.44 -12.65 15.13
CA GLY A 1102 -12.41 -11.62 16.19
C GLY A 1102 -13.81 -11.28 16.72
N VAL A 1103 -14.80 -11.15 15.83
CA VAL A 1103 -16.19 -10.92 16.21
C VAL A 1103 -16.75 -12.12 16.97
N GLU A 1104 -16.38 -13.35 16.57
CA GLU A 1104 -16.76 -14.57 17.29
C GLU A 1104 -16.13 -14.61 18.70
N ASP A 1105 -14.86 -14.22 18.87
CA ASP A 1105 -14.22 -14.10 20.19
C ASP A 1105 -14.94 -13.10 21.10
N TYR A 1106 -15.40 -11.97 20.55
CA TYR A 1106 -16.20 -11.01 21.31
C TYR A 1106 -17.44 -11.67 21.91
N GLU A 1107 -18.11 -12.56 21.17
CA GLU A 1107 -19.29 -13.26 21.66
C GLU A 1107 -18.98 -14.22 22.81
N TYR A 1108 -17.80 -14.89 22.79
CA TYR A 1108 -17.32 -15.68 23.92
C TYR A 1108 -17.12 -14.78 25.16
N LEU A 1109 -16.43 -13.65 24.98
CA LEU A 1109 -16.14 -12.71 26.06
C LEU A 1109 -17.41 -12.09 26.65
N ASN A 1110 -18.34 -11.69 25.79
CA ASN A 1110 -19.63 -11.13 26.18
C ASN A 1110 -20.48 -12.16 26.93
N LEU A 1111 -20.55 -13.41 26.45
CA LEU A 1111 -21.26 -14.49 27.12
C LEU A 1111 -20.68 -14.76 28.51
N LEU A 1112 -19.35 -14.88 28.64
CA LEU A 1112 -18.71 -15.09 29.93
C LEU A 1112 -18.93 -13.91 30.89
N ARG A 1113 -18.84 -12.67 30.39
CA ARG A 1113 -19.15 -11.45 31.16
C ARG A 1113 -20.57 -11.49 31.74
N GLN A 1114 -21.55 -11.89 30.93
CA GLN A 1114 -22.95 -12.00 31.37
C GLN A 1114 -23.14 -13.10 32.42
N LEU A 1115 -22.49 -14.26 32.25
CA LEU A 1115 -22.56 -15.36 33.23
C LEU A 1115 -21.92 -14.96 34.56
N VAL A 1116 -20.77 -14.29 34.52
CA VAL A 1116 -20.09 -13.77 35.72
C VAL A 1116 -20.97 -12.74 36.46
N ALA A 1117 -21.64 -11.85 35.73
CA ALA A 1117 -22.53 -10.85 36.32
C ALA A 1117 -23.77 -11.47 36.99
N LYS A 1118 -24.25 -12.62 36.49
CA LYS A 1118 -25.39 -13.36 37.04
C LYS A 1118 -25.01 -14.34 38.16
N ALA A 1119 -23.73 -14.72 38.24
CA ALA A 1119 -23.25 -15.71 39.20
C ALA A 1119 -23.23 -15.16 40.64
N GLY A 1120 -23.74 -15.94 41.60
CA GLY A 1120 -23.64 -15.60 43.01
C GLY A 1120 -22.19 -15.69 43.54
N PRO A 1121 -21.86 -15.05 44.69
CA PRO A 1121 -20.48 -14.99 45.21
C PRO A 1121 -19.82 -16.36 45.48
N ARG A 1122 -20.62 -17.42 45.64
CA ARG A 1122 -20.17 -18.80 45.89
C ARG A 1122 -20.29 -19.72 44.67
N ALA A 1123 -20.58 -19.18 43.48
CA ALA A 1123 -20.70 -19.98 42.27
C ALA A 1123 -19.38 -20.70 41.95
N LYS A 1124 -19.46 -22.02 41.75
CA LYS A 1124 -18.31 -22.83 41.40
C LYS A 1124 -17.77 -22.40 40.04
N GLY A 1125 -16.47 -22.16 39.94
CA GLY A 1125 -15.83 -21.70 38.68
C GLY A 1125 -15.80 -20.18 38.48
N LEU A 1126 -16.42 -19.38 39.36
CA LEU A 1126 -16.42 -17.91 39.25
C LEU A 1126 -15.01 -17.30 39.21
N ASP A 1127 -14.10 -17.79 40.05
CA ASP A 1127 -12.71 -17.31 40.05
C ASP A 1127 -11.96 -17.67 38.76
N ALA A 1128 -12.22 -18.86 38.21
CA ALA A 1128 -11.64 -19.26 36.93
C ALA A 1128 -12.18 -18.39 35.79
N ALA A 1129 -13.49 -18.07 35.81
CA ALA A 1129 -14.12 -17.17 34.86
C ALA A 1129 -13.55 -15.74 34.91
N LYS A 1130 -13.38 -15.18 36.11
CA LYS A 1130 -12.71 -13.88 36.30
C LYS A 1130 -11.29 -13.91 35.76
N LYS A 1131 -10.50 -14.95 36.09
CA LYS A 1131 -9.12 -15.11 35.57
C LYS A 1131 -9.07 -15.24 34.05
N ALA A 1132 -10.03 -15.94 33.44
CA ALA A 1132 -10.11 -16.05 31.98
C ALA A 1132 -10.39 -14.70 31.31
N LEU A 1133 -11.30 -13.90 31.87
CA LEU A 1133 -11.55 -12.53 31.40
C LEU A 1133 -10.32 -11.63 31.56
N GLU A 1134 -9.61 -11.70 32.70
CA GLU A 1134 -8.36 -10.94 32.89
C GLU A 1134 -7.27 -11.36 31.90
N LYS A 1135 -7.15 -12.67 31.61
CA LYS A 1135 -6.21 -13.16 30.60
C LYS A 1135 -6.53 -12.62 29.21
N ALA A 1136 -7.81 -12.57 28.81
CA ALA A 1136 -8.21 -11.97 27.54
C ALA A 1136 -7.98 -10.45 27.52
N ARG A 1137 -8.27 -9.75 28.62
CA ARG A 1137 -8.01 -8.30 28.77
C ARG A 1137 -6.54 -7.95 28.62
N ALA A 1138 -5.63 -8.82 29.07
CA ALA A 1138 -4.19 -8.62 28.98
C ALA A 1138 -3.61 -8.73 27.56
N LEU A 1139 -4.39 -9.20 26.58
CA LEU A 1139 -3.97 -9.28 25.17
C LEU A 1139 -3.85 -7.92 24.49
N VAL A 1140 -4.57 -6.91 25.00
CA VAL A 1140 -4.68 -5.59 24.39
C VAL A 1140 -4.29 -4.49 25.36
N SER A 1141 -3.57 -3.49 24.88
CA SER A 1141 -3.14 -2.32 25.68
C SER A 1141 -3.10 -1.07 24.83
N ILE A 1142 -3.24 0.09 25.47
CA ILE A 1142 -3.14 1.42 24.84
C ILE A 1142 -2.21 2.27 25.70
N PRO A 1143 -1.16 2.91 25.13
CA PRO A 1143 -0.77 2.86 23.72
C PRO A 1143 -0.22 1.48 23.32
N ASN A 1144 -0.30 1.15 22.03
CA ASN A 1144 0.32 -0.05 21.44
C ASN A 1144 1.30 0.36 20.33
N ALA A 1145 1.92 -0.62 19.67
CA ALA A 1145 2.94 -0.39 18.65
C ALA A 1145 2.39 0.17 17.31
N GLY A 1146 1.08 0.42 17.18
CA GLY A 1146 0.41 0.83 15.96
C GLY A 1146 0.14 -0.35 15.02
N GLY A 1147 -0.96 -0.29 14.26
CA GLY A 1147 -1.50 -1.48 13.56
C GLY A 1147 -0.60 -2.15 12.51
N ARG A 1148 0.51 -1.52 12.10
CA ARG A 1148 1.46 -2.07 11.11
C ARG A 1148 2.58 -2.92 11.72
N TYR A 1149 2.64 -3.07 13.04
CA TYR A 1149 3.67 -3.84 13.74
C TYR A 1149 3.05 -5.02 14.49
N SER A 1150 2.47 -5.94 13.72
CA SER A 1150 1.70 -7.08 14.22
C SER A 1150 2.44 -7.94 15.25
N THR A 1151 3.74 -8.18 15.03
CA THR A 1151 4.65 -8.92 15.94
C THR A 1151 4.94 -8.20 17.25
N LYS A 1152 4.70 -6.88 17.32
CA LYS A 1152 4.81 -6.10 18.56
C LYS A 1152 3.48 -5.97 19.29
N ILE A 1153 2.36 -5.94 18.54
CA ILE A 1153 1.01 -5.92 19.12
C ILE A 1153 0.70 -7.26 19.79
N LEU A 1154 0.99 -8.36 19.09
CA LEU A 1154 0.75 -9.72 19.59
C LEU A 1154 2.05 -10.54 19.47
N PRO A 1155 3.03 -10.34 20.39
CA PRO A 1155 4.32 -11.01 20.32
C PRO A 1155 4.23 -12.53 20.47
N ASP A 1156 3.23 -13.01 21.21
CA ASP A 1156 2.89 -14.42 21.34
C ASP A 1156 1.48 -14.69 20.77
N PRO A 1157 1.34 -15.16 19.52
CA PRO A 1157 0.04 -15.48 18.94
C PRO A 1157 -0.66 -16.67 19.62
N ASP A 1158 0.06 -17.54 20.34
CA ASP A 1158 -0.54 -18.67 21.06
C ASP A 1158 -1.25 -18.21 22.35
N ALA A 1159 -0.85 -17.04 22.89
CA ALA A 1159 -1.51 -16.46 24.05
C ALA A 1159 -3.00 -16.17 23.80
N LEU A 1160 -3.35 -15.74 22.59
CA LEU A 1160 -4.74 -15.47 22.19
C LEU A 1160 -5.57 -16.75 22.18
N LEU A 1161 -5.11 -17.79 21.48
CA LEU A 1161 -5.80 -19.09 21.44
C LEU A 1161 -5.94 -19.69 22.84
N ALA A 1162 -4.91 -19.57 23.68
CA ALA A 1162 -4.94 -20.03 25.05
C ALA A 1162 -5.86 -19.18 25.96
N ALA A 1163 -6.12 -17.92 25.64
CA ALA A 1163 -7.10 -17.08 26.33
C ALA A 1163 -8.53 -17.48 25.91
N ARG A 1164 -8.77 -17.63 24.61
CA ARG A 1164 -10.05 -18.09 24.06
C ARG A 1164 -10.48 -19.45 24.61
N GLU A 1165 -9.57 -20.42 24.63
CA GLU A 1165 -9.82 -21.75 25.21
C GLU A 1165 -10.14 -21.68 26.72
N ALA A 1166 -9.48 -20.78 27.46
CA ALA A 1166 -9.76 -20.57 28.88
C ALA A 1166 -11.16 -19.94 29.11
N VAL A 1167 -11.55 -19.00 28.25
CA VAL A 1167 -12.88 -18.39 28.26
C VAL A 1167 -13.94 -19.45 27.96
N ALA A 1168 -13.74 -20.29 26.94
CA ALA A 1168 -14.67 -21.35 26.58
C ALA A 1168 -14.87 -22.36 27.72
N LYS A 1169 -13.79 -22.84 28.34
CA LYS A 1169 -13.84 -23.71 29.52
C LYS A 1169 -14.56 -23.07 30.70
N ALA A 1170 -14.37 -21.76 30.90
CA ALA A 1170 -15.04 -21.03 31.97
C ALA A 1170 -16.54 -20.87 31.72
N ILE A 1171 -16.97 -20.66 30.47
CA ILE A 1171 -18.40 -20.62 30.10
C ILE A 1171 -19.07 -21.94 30.46
N GLU A 1172 -18.50 -23.08 30.03
CA GLU A 1172 -19.06 -24.39 30.39
C GLU A 1172 -19.02 -24.67 31.90
N GLY A 1173 -17.94 -24.26 32.56
CA GLY A 1173 -17.75 -24.48 33.99
C GLY A 1173 -18.75 -23.71 34.86
N LEU A 1174 -19.16 -22.52 34.42
CA LEU A 1174 -20.09 -21.65 35.15
C LEU A 1174 -21.56 -21.87 34.76
N ALA A 1175 -21.81 -22.47 33.59
CA ALA A 1175 -23.15 -22.86 33.14
C ALA A 1175 -23.66 -24.19 33.75
N ARG A 1176 -22.76 -24.98 34.37
CA ARG A 1176 -23.07 -26.19 35.15
C ARG A 1176 -23.27 -25.86 36.62
#